data_AF-A0A660MWB8-F1
#
_entry.id   AF-A0A660MWB8-F1
#
_cell.length_a   1.000
_cell.length_b   1.000
_cell.length_c   1.000
_cell.angle_alpha   90.00
_cell.angle_beta   90.00
_cell.angle_gamma   90.00
#
_symmetry.space_group_name_H-M   'P 1'
#
loop_
_entity.id
_entity.type
_entity.pdbx_description
1 polymer ?
#
loop_
_entity_poly.entity_id
_entity_poly.type
_entity_poly.pdbx_seq_one_letter_code
_entity_poly.pdbx_strand_id
1 'polypeptide(L)'
;MEKIILKPNKASFFIMRMFIAIIIVVLLTAFLLIAPLFDNSLSGLISVRSYFIGAFVVVLLLIYFFVYFAYKKAEYILDKNKIIYNYGTIFSDNSVELSVDKITEVTMVLPFIEHLIFKTGYIKIKSAGSSESKTIFSNLKNSKDVFEAIQELMKNNGFHLTKDKLVQEAKPHPLGVLFELGGQIFSGFVFFVIIFADNLFELKSGFEDIGDNIWFVYLGAGIILLFILAIFVINYLDLKRRKYDVYTDSIFYTNGFLTKVYSFLPMEKISDVDNKQGFFSKIFGLHDIIVSSEGTNNLVVFSNMVEGETLIKNIKYLKNSITLTEKEISQDLEKTDGEKIDSVVGFVDKTDFAIDYNREFLAKYSMDLPRTIVSSLFFGIIIGTVVSIFVGNLQLSLYVFGLIFITVFIKGILDTKFYTFLIEKNTIESRYEFLTNRHKAFTIDKVSGIIFSENIIDKIFKTCSIKFYSIGSNGTIDFVNIKKTDLLYLDILSKVGINKSENKEELKVNFSFRNFALANIGMTIFFLILIIFAIIAFQVLNNTISGTNGLQNVVKNYSSTTQIFIQIGIFVVLVFIYLLKYFYGKVAYTNRFYRQNIYEKFFESESGIIFQEKVYSLFKNIKGITSTKYPFTDTGSITLDVAGDIILDTGNKNQNQLAFGGIKIHGVYMDNVYSLQNKLDSILTQKDISEENIDKSGESVWNSLIFDIPFLIGALVFIIYVNSLNVKPNEIFALNILSISIFIFFLIATVLLVWYIKAKYYYLQKERIMLGYGIIYKSRKTITYDRINFVEKNQGFLGKIFGNGIVQVYTIGSAMVDLVFLNTKDFKELYSKLKK
;
A
#
# COMPACT_ATOMS: atom_id res chain seq x y z
N MET A 1 -10.81 -28.59 22.05
CA MET A 1 -10.86 -27.35 22.86
C MET A 1 -12.30 -26.85 22.94
N GLU A 2 -12.78 -26.51 24.14
CA GLU A 2 -14.08 -25.84 24.35
C GLU A 2 -13.97 -24.34 24.01
N LYS A 3 -15.09 -23.70 23.66
CA LYS A 3 -15.15 -22.29 23.27
C LYS A 3 -14.82 -21.39 24.47
N ILE A 4 -13.74 -20.61 24.39
CA ILE A 4 -13.32 -19.67 25.45
C ILE A 4 -13.81 -18.27 25.09
N ILE A 5 -14.54 -17.62 26.02
CA ILE A 5 -15.01 -16.24 25.88
C ILE A 5 -14.26 -15.37 26.88
N LEU A 6 -13.62 -14.31 26.40
CA LEU A 6 -12.81 -13.38 27.17
C LEU A 6 -13.35 -11.95 27.03
N LYS A 7 -13.14 -11.14 28.08
CA LYS A 7 -13.43 -9.70 28.07
C LYS A 7 -12.24 -8.87 28.56
N PRO A 8 -12.13 -7.61 28.10
CA PRO A 8 -11.11 -6.70 28.60
C PRO A 8 -11.28 -6.43 30.11
N ASN A 9 -10.18 -6.16 30.81
CA ASN A 9 -10.23 -5.64 32.16
C ASN A 9 -10.85 -4.23 32.16
N LYS A 10 -11.94 -4.06 32.93
CA LYS A 10 -12.71 -2.80 32.94
C LYS A 10 -11.88 -1.58 33.35
N ALA A 11 -11.11 -1.67 34.44
CA ALA A 11 -10.35 -0.52 34.95
C ALA A 11 -9.26 -0.07 33.95
N SER A 12 -8.47 -1.04 33.47
CA SER A 12 -7.42 -0.79 32.49
C SER A 12 -7.98 -0.23 31.18
N PHE A 13 -9.06 -0.82 30.65
CA PHE A 13 -9.67 -0.39 29.39
C PHE A 13 -10.14 1.07 29.41
N PHE A 14 -10.73 1.52 30.52
CA PHE A 14 -11.20 2.90 30.65
C PHE A 14 -10.04 3.88 30.85
N ILE A 15 -9.16 3.61 31.80
CA ILE A 15 -8.08 4.55 32.17
C ILE A 15 -7.09 4.72 31.00
N MET A 16 -6.71 3.63 30.33
CA MET A 16 -5.76 3.72 29.20
C MET A 16 -6.33 4.48 28.00
N ARG A 17 -7.64 4.40 27.74
CA ARG A 17 -8.30 5.16 26.66
C ARG A 17 -8.53 6.62 27.00
N MET A 18 -8.59 6.97 28.29
CA MET A 18 -8.77 8.35 28.76
C MET A 18 -7.44 9.02 29.14
N PHE A 19 -6.33 8.30 29.20
CA PHE A 19 -5.07 8.74 29.80
C PHE A 19 -4.55 10.07 29.22
N ILE A 20 -4.46 10.19 27.90
CA ILE A 20 -3.99 11.43 27.24
C ILE A 20 -4.93 12.60 27.52
N ALA A 21 -6.25 12.37 27.42
CA ALA A 21 -7.24 13.41 27.72
C ALA A 21 -7.14 13.88 29.18
N ILE A 22 -6.95 12.95 30.11
CA ILE A 22 -6.72 13.26 31.53
C ILE A 22 -5.45 14.11 31.69
N ILE A 23 -4.33 13.73 31.07
CA ILE A 23 -3.08 14.51 31.14
C ILE A 23 -3.26 15.91 30.56
N ILE A 24 -3.88 16.04 29.39
CA ILE A 24 -4.13 17.34 28.76
C ILE A 24 -4.99 18.21 29.67
N VAL A 25 -6.06 17.67 30.25
CA VAL A 25 -6.91 18.39 31.18
C VAL A 25 -6.13 18.80 32.44
N VAL A 26 -5.31 17.91 33.00
CA VAL A 26 -4.47 18.22 34.17
C VAL A 26 -3.43 19.30 33.84
N LEU A 27 -2.78 19.26 32.68
CA LEU A 27 -1.81 20.27 32.26
C LEU A 27 -2.48 21.62 31.97
N LEU A 28 -3.62 21.63 31.27
CA LEU A 28 -4.36 22.86 31.00
C LEU A 28 -4.91 23.47 32.29
N THR A 29 -5.40 22.65 33.21
CA THR A 29 -5.86 23.14 34.52
C THR A 29 -4.69 23.66 35.37
N ALA A 30 -3.56 22.96 35.42
CA ALA A 30 -2.34 23.44 36.07
C ALA A 30 -1.83 24.75 35.44
N PHE A 31 -1.80 24.86 34.11
CA PHE A 31 -1.45 26.09 33.40
C PHE A 31 -2.39 27.24 33.77
N LEU A 32 -3.72 27.01 33.76
CA LEU A 32 -4.70 28.02 34.16
C LEU A 32 -4.60 28.42 35.63
N LEU A 33 -4.09 27.54 36.51
CA LEU A 33 -3.83 27.83 37.92
C LEU A 33 -2.52 28.62 38.14
N ILE A 34 -1.49 28.37 37.33
CA ILE A 34 -0.15 28.97 37.48
C ILE A 34 -0.01 30.27 36.69
N ALA A 35 -0.68 30.44 35.55
CA ALA A 35 -0.64 31.65 34.71
C ALA A 35 -0.78 33.00 35.45
N PRO A 36 -1.59 33.14 36.52
CA PRO A 36 -1.71 34.40 37.27
C PRO A 36 -0.46 34.78 38.07
N LEU A 37 0.44 33.82 38.32
CA LEU A 37 1.73 34.07 38.99
C LEU A 37 2.73 34.76 38.05
N PHE A 38 2.49 34.72 36.73
CA PHE A 38 3.37 35.30 35.72
C PHE A 38 2.88 36.63 35.14
N ASP A 39 1.57 36.91 35.19
CA ASP A 39 1.00 38.19 34.79
C ASP A 39 -0.25 38.53 35.62
N ASN A 40 -0.17 39.62 36.38
CA ASN A 40 -1.25 40.13 37.22
C ASN A 40 -2.47 40.61 36.40
N SER A 41 -2.31 40.89 35.09
CA SER A 41 -3.42 41.27 34.20
C SER A 41 -4.43 40.13 33.98
N LEU A 42 -3.99 38.87 34.11
CA LEU A 42 -4.85 37.68 33.98
C LEU A 42 -5.66 37.37 35.24
N SER A 43 -5.40 38.05 36.37
CA SER A 43 -6.05 37.79 37.66
C SER A 43 -7.57 38.03 37.65
N GLY A 44 -8.09 38.91 36.79
CA GLY A 44 -9.52 39.25 36.67
C GLY A 44 -10.40 38.20 35.97
N LEU A 45 -9.83 37.13 35.41
CA LEU A 45 -10.55 36.13 34.60
C LEU A 45 -11.05 34.89 35.37
N ILE A 46 -11.37 35.03 36.67
CA ILE A 46 -11.77 33.90 37.54
C ILE A 46 -13.02 33.18 37.00
N SER A 47 -14.00 33.92 36.48
CA SER A 47 -15.23 33.36 35.90
C SER A 47 -14.95 32.52 34.65
N VAL A 48 -14.10 33.03 33.73
CA VAL A 48 -13.71 32.33 32.50
C VAL A 48 -12.99 31.00 32.79
N ARG A 49 -12.17 30.94 33.84
CA ARG A 49 -11.48 29.69 34.27
C ARG A 49 -12.45 28.60 34.70
N SER A 50 -13.51 28.95 35.43
CA SER A 50 -14.52 28.00 35.89
C SER A 50 -15.29 27.37 34.71
N TYR A 51 -15.56 28.14 33.64
CA TYR A 51 -16.17 27.63 32.42
C TYR A 51 -15.25 26.67 31.66
N PHE A 52 -13.95 26.94 31.57
CA PHE A 52 -12.99 26.02 30.97
C PHE A 52 -12.88 24.70 31.74
N ILE A 53 -12.82 24.75 33.06
CA ILE A 53 -12.83 23.55 33.91
C ILE A 53 -14.13 22.75 33.71
N GLY A 54 -15.28 23.43 33.72
CA GLY A 54 -16.58 22.81 33.43
C GLY A 54 -16.64 22.17 32.06
N ALA A 55 -16.15 22.85 31.02
CA ALA A 55 -16.06 22.31 29.66
C ALA A 55 -15.17 21.06 29.60
N PHE A 56 -14.01 21.05 30.28
CA PHE A 56 -13.14 19.87 30.33
C PHE A 56 -13.79 18.69 31.03
N VAL A 57 -14.57 18.92 32.10
CA VAL A 57 -15.33 17.86 32.77
C VAL A 57 -16.39 17.28 31.84
N VAL A 58 -17.13 18.13 31.11
CA VAL A 58 -18.11 17.67 30.11
C VAL A 58 -17.45 16.85 29.01
N VAL A 59 -16.29 17.28 28.51
CA VAL A 59 -15.51 16.53 27.52
C VAL A 59 -15.08 15.16 28.08
N LEU A 60 -14.58 15.09 29.32
CA LEU A 60 -14.21 13.83 29.95
C LEU A 60 -15.41 12.89 30.14
N LEU A 61 -16.58 13.42 30.51
CA LEU A 61 -17.82 12.64 30.63
C LEU A 61 -18.28 12.10 29.26
N LEU A 62 -18.18 12.90 28.21
CA LEU A 62 -18.48 12.45 26.85
C LEU A 62 -17.52 11.34 26.42
N ILE A 63 -16.22 11.50 26.66
CA ILE A 63 -15.22 10.45 26.36
C ILE A 63 -15.55 9.17 27.15
N TYR A 64 -15.85 9.29 28.44
CA TYR A 64 -16.25 8.16 29.28
C TYR A 64 -17.48 7.44 28.71
N PHE A 65 -18.50 8.19 28.29
CA PHE A 65 -19.70 7.67 27.66
C PHE A 65 -19.38 6.87 26.38
N PHE A 66 -18.53 7.39 25.49
CA PHE A 66 -18.10 6.67 24.30
C PHE A 66 -17.31 5.39 24.63
N VAL A 67 -16.38 5.46 25.58
CA VAL A 67 -15.56 4.32 26.03
C VAL A 67 -16.44 3.23 26.67
N TYR A 68 -17.50 3.61 27.39
CA TYR A 68 -18.45 2.67 27.98
C TYR A 68 -19.14 1.79 26.94
N PHE A 69 -19.63 2.37 25.85
CA PHE A 69 -20.24 1.59 24.77
C PHE A 69 -19.23 0.72 24.04
N ALA A 70 -17.99 1.20 23.87
CA ALA A 70 -16.92 0.39 23.31
C ALA A 70 -16.60 -0.83 24.19
N TYR A 71 -16.53 -0.66 25.52
CA TYR A 71 -16.33 -1.75 26.46
C TYR A 71 -17.47 -2.77 26.43
N LYS A 72 -18.73 -2.31 26.38
CA LYS A 72 -19.91 -3.19 26.35
C LYS A 72 -19.89 -4.13 25.15
N LYS A 73 -19.41 -3.65 24.00
CA LYS A 73 -19.35 -4.38 22.73
C LYS A 73 -18.05 -5.17 22.51
N ALA A 74 -17.03 -4.94 23.34
CA ALA A 74 -15.76 -5.65 23.25
C ALA A 74 -15.89 -7.07 23.82
N GLU A 75 -15.67 -8.07 22.97
CA GLU A 75 -15.69 -9.48 23.34
C GLU A 75 -14.71 -10.27 22.45
N TYR A 76 -13.94 -11.16 23.07
CA TYR A 76 -12.97 -12.00 22.39
C TYR A 76 -13.34 -13.47 22.54
N ILE A 77 -13.34 -14.23 21.45
CA ILE A 77 -13.77 -15.61 21.43
C ILE A 77 -12.68 -16.46 20.77
N LEU A 78 -12.20 -17.47 21.49
CA LEU A 78 -11.36 -18.53 20.93
C LEU A 78 -12.26 -19.75 20.70
N ASP A 79 -12.34 -20.19 19.45
CA ASP A 79 -13.10 -21.35 19.02
C ASP A 79 -12.13 -22.36 18.36
N LYS A 80 -12.59 -23.59 18.07
CA LYS A 80 -11.71 -24.71 17.66
C LYS A 80 -10.77 -24.38 16.50
N ASN A 81 -11.26 -23.66 15.49
CA ASN A 81 -10.51 -23.39 14.26
C ASN A 81 -10.39 -21.88 13.95
N LYS A 82 -10.85 -21.01 14.87
CA LYS A 82 -10.99 -19.58 14.61
C LYS A 82 -10.94 -18.71 15.86
N ILE A 83 -10.58 -17.45 15.66
CA ILE A 83 -10.55 -16.39 16.64
C ILE A 83 -11.52 -15.30 16.21
N ILE A 84 -12.44 -14.90 17.09
CA ILE A 84 -13.44 -13.87 16.80
C ILE A 84 -13.24 -12.70 17.77
N TYR A 85 -13.21 -11.48 17.24
CA TYR A 85 -13.15 -10.25 18.00
C TYR A 85 -14.31 -9.33 17.62
N ASN A 86 -15.23 -9.14 18.55
CA ASN A 86 -16.32 -8.19 18.45
C ASN A 86 -15.90 -6.85 19.05
N TYR A 87 -16.15 -5.75 18.33
CA TYR A 87 -15.91 -4.40 18.83
C TYR A 87 -16.82 -3.38 18.17
N GLY A 88 -16.87 -2.17 18.73
CA GLY A 88 -17.66 -1.11 18.14
C GLY A 88 -17.68 0.13 19.01
N THR A 89 -18.48 1.09 18.59
CA THR A 89 -18.82 2.29 19.35
C THR A 89 -20.33 2.32 19.56
N ILE A 90 -20.89 3.38 20.13
CA ILE A 90 -22.35 3.54 20.14
C ILE A 90 -22.94 3.48 18.71
N PHE A 91 -22.18 3.96 17.73
CA PHE A 91 -22.60 4.10 16.33
C PHE A 91 -22.06 3.03 15.38
N SER A 92 -21.32 2.04 15.86
CA SER A 92 -20.77 0.98 15.00
C SER A 92 -20.81 -0.38 15.69
N ASP A 93 -20.90 -1.43 14.88
CA ASP A 93 -20.92 -2.83 15.28
C ASP A 93 -20.05 -3.63 14.30
N ASN A 94 -18.86 -4.02 14.75
CA ASN A 94 -17.82 -4.66 13.94
C ASN A 94 -17.46 -6.02 14.53
N SER A 95 -17.07 -6.95 13.66
CA SER A 95 -16.60 -8.27 14.03
C SER A 95 -15.49 -8.68 13.09
N VAL A 96 -14.36 -9.11 13.64
CA VAL A 96 -13.25 -9.73 12.89
C VAL A 96 -13.24 -11.21 13.23
N GLU A 97 -13.31 -12.07 12.21
CA GLU A 97 -13.18 -13.51 12.33
C GLU A 97 -11.90 -13.92 11.59
N LEU A 98 -10.96 -14.52 12.31
CA LEU A 98 -9.67 -14.95 11.80
C LEU A 98 -9.55 -16.46 11.99
N SER A 99 -9.42 -17.19 10.88
CA SER A 99 -9.14 -18.63 10.93
C SER A 99 -7.71 -18.89 11.41
N VAL A 100 -7.53 -19.94 12.21
CA VAL A 100 -6.25 -20.25 12.87
C VAL A 100 -5.16 -20.60 11.86
N ASP A 101 -5.51 -21.26 10.75
CA ASP A 101 -4.61 -21.61 9.64
C ASP A 101 -3.99 -20.38 8.93
N LYS A 102 -4.65 -19.22 9.06
CA LYS A 102 -4.20 -17.95 8.47
C LYS A 102 -3.28 -17.16 9.40
N ILE A 103 -3.06 -17.59 10.64
CA ILE A 103 -2.19 -16.88 11.58
C ILE A 103 -0.73 -17.03 11.12
N THR A 104 -0.01 -15.91 11.06
CA THR A 104 1.40 -15.87 10.67
C THR A 104 2.29 -15.55 11.85
N GLU A 105 1.90 -14.60 12.70
CA GLU A 105 2.65 -14.19 13.87
C GLU A 105 1.69 -13.87 15.02
N VAL A 106 2.05 -14.28 16.23
CA VAL A 106 1.34 -13.91 17.46
C VAL A 106 2.30 -13.16 18.36
N THR A 107 1.88 -11.98 18.81
CA THR A 107 2.69 -11.06 19.62
C THR A 107 1.93 -10.62 20.86
N MET A 108 2.43 -10.99 22.05
CA MET A 108 2.00 -10.46 23.34
C MET A 108 2.82 -9.22 23.70
N VAL A 109 2.14 -8.14 24.07
CA VAL A 109 2.77 -6.90 24.56
C VAL A 109 2.32 -6.61 25.97
N LEU A 110 3.28 -6.27 26.82
CA LEU A 110 3.12 -5.80 28.19
C LEU A 110 3.59 -4.34 28.27
N PRO A 111 2.69 -3.36 28.03
CA PRO A 111 3.05 -1.95 28.03
C PRO A 111 3.50 -1.52 29.43
N PHE A 112 4.58 -0.75 29.52
CA PHE A 112 5.16 -0.38 30.82
C PHE A 112 4.14 0.18 31.82
N ILE A 113 3.47 1.27 31.46
CA ILE A 113 2.52 1.98 32.34
C ILE A 113 1.31 1.09 32.66
N GLU A 114 0.74 0.46 31.64
CA GLU A 114 -0.46 -0.37 31.80
C GLU A 114 -0.19 -1.61 32.66
N HIS A 115 0.91 -2.32 32.40
CA HIS A 115 1.28 -3.52 33.12
C HIS A 115 1.72 -3.22 34.55
N LEU A 116 2.41 -2.10 34.77
CA LEU A 116 2.80 -1.65 36.11
C LEU A 116 1.57 -1.39 37.00
N ILE A 117 0.55 -0.72 36.46
CA ILE A 117 -0.63 -0.29 37.25
C ILE A 117 -1.68 -1.40 37.34
N PHE A 118 -2.00 -2.06 36.23
CA PHE A 118 -3.15 -2.96 36.13
C PHE A 118 -2.77 -4.43 35.98
N LYS A 119 -1.47 -4.74 35.77
CA LYS A 119 -0.99 -6.08 35.38
C LYS A 119 -1.69 -6.62 34.13
N THR A 120 -2.10 -5.73 33.21
CA THR A 120 -2.73 -6.13 31.95
C THR A 120 -1.76 -5.99 30.78
N GLY A 121 -2.07 -6.70 29.70
CA GLY A 121 -1.37 -6.62 28.41
C GLY A 121 -2.33 -6.81 27.25
N TYR A 122 -1.79 -6.85 26.04
CA TYR A 122 -2.58 -7.07 24.83
C TYR A 122 -1.90 -8.06 23.89
N ILE A 123 -2.68 -8.73 23.03
CA ILE A 123 -2.19 -9.68 22.04
C ILE A 123 -2.56 -9.17 20.64
N LYS A 124 -1.53 -9.07 19.81
CA LYS A 124 -1.60 -8.77 18.38
C LYS A 124 -1.44 -10.07 17.60
N ILE A 125 -2.26 -10.25 16.58
CA ILE A 125 -2.15 -11.38 15.67
C ILE A 125 -2.01 -10.82 14.26
N LYS A 126 -1.02 -11.32 13.53
CA LYS A 126 -0.85 -11.07 12.11
C LYS A 126 -1.38 -12.27 11.33
N SER A 127 -1.97 -11.99 10.17
CA SER A 127 -2.53 -13.01 9.30
C SER A 127 -1.99 -12.91 7.88
N ALA A 128 -2.05 -14.01 7.15
CA ALA A 128 -1.70 -14.05 5.74
C ALA A 128 -2.64 -13.13 4.94
N GLY A 129 -2.08 -12.26 4.10
CA GLY A 129 -2.84 -11.33 3.25
C GLY A 129 -3.44 -10.11 3.94
N SER A 130 -2.99 -9.75 5.16
CA SER A 130 -3.36 -8.49 5.81
C SER A 130 -2.11 -7.67 6.15
N SER A 131 -2.08 -6.40 5.75
CA SER A 131 -0.94 -5.49 5.96
C SER A 131 -0.84 -4.90 7.36
N GLU A 132 -1.93 -4.95 8.14
CA GLU A 132 -1.99 -4.42 9.50
C GLU A 132 -2.08 -5.55 10.52
N SER A 133 -1.20 -5.51 11.53
CA SER A 133 -1.36 -6.35 12.71
C SER A 133 -2.66 -5.95 13.43
N LYS A 134 -3.68 -6.80 13.36
CA LYS A 134 -4.92 -6.53 14.11
C LYS A 134 -4.64 -6.79 15.59
N THR A 135 -4.86 -5.76 16.42
CA THR A 135 -4.85 -5.96 17.88
C THR A 135 -6.15 -6.65 18.22
N ILE A 136 -6.09 -7.99 18.33
CA ILE A 136 -7.29 -8.81 18.51
C ILE A 136 -7.71 -8.80 19.97
N PHE A 137 -6.77 -8.81 20.92
CA PHE A 137 -7.08 -8.81 22.35
C PHE A 137 -6.43 -7.62 23.06
N SER A 138 -7.18 -6.85 23.85
CA SER A 138 -6.65 -5.69 24.58
C SER A 138 -6.98 -5.73 26.07
N ASN A 139 -6.10 -5.19 26.91
CA ASN A 139 -6.29 -5.04 28.35
C ASN A 139 -6.62 -6.36 29.09
N LEU A 140 -5.96 -7.46 28.70
CA LEU A 140 -6.10 -8.78 29.31
C LEU A 140 -5.29 -8.89 30.60
N LYS A 141 -5.92 -9.34 31.69
CA LYS A 141 -5.25 -9.55 32.99
C LYS A 141 -4.31 -10.77 32.99
N ASN A 142 -4.70 -11.83 32.29
CA ASN A 142 -3.92 -13.07 32.14
C ASN A 142 -3.40 -13.20 30.71
N SER A 143 -2.69 -12.18 30.21
CA SER A 143 -2.24 -12.17 28.81
C SER A 143 -1.31 -13.34 28.46
N LYS A 144 -0.55 -13.85 29.43
CA LYS A 144 0.34 -14.99 29.24
C LYS A 144 -0.44 -16.28 28.98
N ASP A 145 -1.43 -16.58 29.83
CA ASP A 145 -2.28 -17.78 29.68
C ASP A 145 -3.01 -17.77 28.32
N VAL A 146 -3.49 -16.61 27.88
CA VAL A 146 -4.15 -16.46 26.58
C VAL A 146 -3.16 -16.65 25.42
N PHE A 147 -1.92 -16.15 25.56
CA PHE A 147 -0.87 -16.34 24.56
C PHE A 147 -0.50 -17.82 24.40
N GLU A 148 -0.37 -18.55 25.51
CA GLU A 148 -0.13 -20.01 25.51
C GLU A 148 -1.33 -20.78 24.95
N ALA A 149 -2.56 -20.39 25.29
CA ALA A 149 -3.77 -20.99 24.73
C ALA A 149 -3.89 -20.80 23.21
N ILE A 150 -3.46 -19.66 22.65
CA ILE A 150 -3.41 -19.46 21.20
C ILE A 150 -2.34 -20.35 20.57
N GLN A 151 -1.18 -20.53 21.22
CA GLN A 151 -0.15 -21.44 20.72
C GLN A 151 -0.66 -22.89 20.67
N GLU A 152 -1.37 -23.35 21.70
CA GLU A 152 -1.99 -24.68 21.72
C GLU A 152 -3.10 -24.82 20.67
N LEU A 153 -3.92 -23.77 20.50
CA LEU A 153 -4.94 -23.72 19.45
C LEU A 153 -4.31 -23.87 18.06
N MET A 154 -3.18 -23.20 17.79
CA MET A 154 -2.44 -23.34 16.54
C MET A 154 -1.88 -24.76 16.36
N LYS A 155 -1.31 -25.38 17.40
CA LYS A 155 -0.85 -26.79 17.33
C LYS A 155 -1.98 -27.73 16.91
N ASN A 156 -3.15 -27.58 17.53
CA ASN A 156 -4.33 -28.40 17.22
C ASN A 156 -4.86 -28.18 15.80
N ASN A 157 -4.43 -27.12 15.11
CA ASN A 157 -4.80 -26.79 13.72
C ASN A 157 -3.62 -27.00 12.74
N GLY A 158 -2.65 -27.86 13.09
CA GLY A 158 -1.63 -28.35 12.14
C GLY A 158 -0.32 -27.57 12.11
N PHE A 159 -0.08 -26.63 13.03
CA PHE A 159 1.21 -25.93 13.13
C PHE A 159 2.22 -26.70 14.00
N HIS A 160 3.47 -26.79 13.55
CA HIS A 160 4.56 -27.37 14.33
C HIS A 160 5.11 -26.26 15.26
N LEU A 161 4.66 -26.24 16.52
CA LEU A 161 5.02 -25.22 17.54
C LEU A 161 5.48 -25.87 18.87
N THR A 162 6.01 -27.08 18.79
CA THR A 162 6.44 -27.94 19.90
C THR A 162 7.71 -27.45 20.58
N LYS A 163 8.51 -26.58 19.94
CA LYS A 163 9.83 -26.12 20.43
C LYS A 163 10.81 -27.29 20.62
N ASP A 164 10.81 -28.25 19.70
CA ASP A 164 11.53 -29.53 19.88
C ASP A 164 13.02 -29.36 20.13
N LYS A 165 13.70 -28.53 19.34
CA LYS A 165 15.15 -28.32 19.46
C LYS A 165 15.54 -26.88 19.14
N LEU A 166 16.26 -26.24 20.06
CA LEU A 166 16.88 -24.94 19.84
C LEU A 166 18.06 -25.11 18.87
N VAL A 167 18.00 -24.41 17.74
CA VAL A 167 19.02 -24.43 16.68
C VAL A 167 20.03 -23.30 16.88
N GLN A 168 19.55 -22.10 17.22
CA GLN A 168 20.42 -20.95 17.45
C GLN A 168 19.74 -19.91 18.36
N GLU A 169 20.52 -19.33 19.28
CA GLU A 169 20.15 -18.13 20.04
C GLU A 169 20.90 -16.93 19.46
N ALA A 170 20.19 -15.86 19.11
CA ALA A 170 20.75 -14.64 18.55
C ALA A 170 20.44 -13.41 19.42
N LYS A 171 21.43 -12.53 19.59
CA LYS A 171 21.33 -11.27 20.35
C LYS A 171 22.04 -10.14 19.60
N PRO A 172 21.52 -8.90 19.65
CA PRO A 172 22.20 -7.75 19.05
C PRO A 172 23.55 -7.48 19.71
N HIS A 173 24.55 -7.18 18.88
CA HIS A 173 25.86 -6.79 19.38
C HIS A 173 25.83 -5.36 19.96
N PRO A 174 26.36 -5.13 21.17
CA PRO A 174 26.31 -3.81 21.83
C PRO A 174 26.88 -2.65 21.01
N LEU A 175 27.94 -2.89 20.23
CA LEU A 175 28.52 -1.86 19.35
C LEU A 175 27.60 -1.51 18.17
N GLY A 176 26.91 -2.49 17.58
CA GLY A 176 25.95 -2.23 16.50
C GLY A 176 24.81 -1.35 16.96
N VAL A 177 24.28 -1.65 18.15
CA VAL A 177 23.24 -0.84 18.81
C VAL A 177 23.71 0.61 19.04
N LEU A 178 24.97 0.80 19.46
CA LEU A 178 25.54 2.14 19.67
C LEU A 178 25.60 2.95 18.36
N PHE A 179 26.08 2.34 17.26
CA PHE A 179 26.21 3.03 15.97
C PHE A 179 24.86 3.29 15.30
N GLU A 180 23.89 2.38 15.44
CA GLU A 180 22.52 2.57 14.96
C GLU A 180 21.89 3.82 15.59
N LEU A 181 22.01 3.97 16.91
CA LEU A 181 21.50 5.15 17.64
C LEU A 181 22.36 6.40 17.41
N GLY A 182 23.69 6.24 17.37
CA GLY A 182 24.63 7.33 17.12
C GLY A 182 24.48 7.97 15.74
N GLY A 183 24.20 7.16 14.71
CA GLY A 183 23.93 7.65 13.36
C GLY A 183 22.68 8.55 13.28
N GLN A 184 21.63 8.24 14.04
CA GLN A 184 20.43 9.07 14.13
C GLN A 184 20.75 10.43 14.77
N ILE A 185 21.51 10.44 15.87
CA ILE A 185 21.95 11.67 16.53
C ILE A 185 22.83 12.51 15.60
N PHE A 186 23.80 11.89 14.92
CA PHE A 186 24.68 12.60 14.01
C PHE A 186 23.93 13.22 12.83
N SER A 187 23.00 12.48 12.21
CA SER A 187 22.17 13.00 11.12
C SER A 187 21.26 14.15 11.57
N GLY A 188 20.66 14.04 12.76
CA GLY A 188 19.85 15.10 13.36
C GLY A 188 20.69 16.33 13.71
N PHE A 189 21.92 16.13 14.19
CA PHE A 189 22.88 17.19 14.47
C PHE A 189 23.31 17.91 13.18
N VAL A 190 23.66 17.18 12.12
CA VAL A 190 24.03 17.77 10.82
C VAL A 190 22.84 18.55 10.23
N PHE A 191 21.63 18.00 10.29
CA PHE A 191 20.42 18.70 9.83
C PHE A 191 20.13 19.97 10.65
N PHE A 192 20.27 19.89 11.97
CA PHE A 192 20.16 21.05 12.86
C PHE A 192 21.20 22.11 12.51
N VAL A 193 22.47 21.72 12.34
CA VAL A 193 23.55 22.65 11.93
C VAL A 193 23.25 23.27 10.57
N ILE A 194 22.75 22.53 9.58
CA ILE A 194 22.42 23.08 8.26
C ILE A 194 21.27 24.09 8.31
N ILE A 195 20.18 23.78 9.04
CA ILE A 195 19.01 24.67 9.13
C ILE A 195 19.28 25.90 9.98
N PHE A 196 20.03 25.72 11.07
CA PHE A 196 20.32 26.79 12.01
C PHE A 196 21.69 27.41 11.78
N ALA A 197 22.45 27.07 10.73
CA ALA A 197 23.78 27.62 10.46
C ALA A 197 23.76 29.16 10.42
N ASP A 198 22.81 29.73 9.67
CA ASP A 198 22.68 31.19 9.54
C ASP A 198 22.20 31.83 10.86
N ASN A 199 21.24 31.19 11.55
CA ASN A 199 20.74 31.62 12.85
C ASN A 199 21.75 31.46 14.00
N LEU A 200 22.68 30.50 13.92
CA LEU A 200 23.74 30.25 14.89
C LEU A 200 24.80 31.35 14.86
N PHE A 201 25.02 31.97 13.70
CA PHE A 201 25.88 33.14 13.54
C PHE A 201 25.22 34.41 14.11
N GLU A 202 23.91 34.59 13.96
CA GLU A 202 23.15 35.70 14.56
C GLU A 202 22.93 35.54 16.09
N LEU A 203 22.83 34.30 16.58
CA LEU A 203 22.75 33.99 18.02
C LEU A 203 23.96 34.53 18.78
N LYS A 204 25.14 34.54 18.14
CA LYS A 204 26.38 35.08 18.73
C LYS A 204 26.26 36.57 19.10
N SER A 205 25.57 37.37 18.30
CA SER A 205 25.30 38.79 18.59
C SER A 205 24.20 38.99 19.64
N GLY A 206 23.21 38.08 19.71
CA GLY A 206 22.14 38.15 20.73
C GLY A 206 22.60 37.77 22.14
N PHE A 207 23.68 36.98 22.29
CA PHE A 207 24.25 36.62 23.59
C PHE A 207 25.00 37.77 24.28
N GLU A 208 25.38 38.83 23.56
CA GLU A 208 26.03 40.01 24.16
C GLU A 208 25.00 40.93 24.87
N ASP A 209 23.73 40.92 24.43
CA ASP A 209 22.63 41.70 25.03
C ASP A 209 21.91 40.97 26.18
N ILE A 210 22.09 39.65 26.29
CA ILE A 210 21.53 38.83 27.38
C ILE A 210 22.55 38.81 28.52
N GLY A 211 22.52 39.84 29.37
CA GLY A 211 23.28 39.91 30.64
C GLY A 211 22.94 38.79 31.64
N ASP A 212 22.98 39.08 32.94
CA ASP A 212 22.95 38.17 34.12
C ASP A 212 21.95 36.96 34.14
N ASN A 213 21.07 36.80 33.16
CA ASN A 213 20.12 35.69 32.99
C ASN A 213 20.61 34.54 32.08
N ILE A 214 21.86 34.56 31.62
CA ILE A 214 22.43 33.51 30.74
C ILE A 214 22.38 32.10 31.37
N TRP A 215 22.35 32.02 32.70
CA TRP A 215 22.25 30.75 33.43
C TRP A 215 20.93 30.00 33.19
N PHE A 216 19.82 30.69 32.89
CA PHE A 216 18.55 30.04 32.52
C PHE A 216 18.64 29.32 31.17
N VAL A 217 19.42 29.87 30.23
CA VAL A 217 19.68 29.25 28.92
C VAL A 217 20.53 27.99 29.11
N TYR A 218 21.57 28.05 29.95
CA TYR A 218 22.38 26.88 30.29
C TYR A 218 21.58 25.81 31.04
N LEU A 219 20.69 26.19 31.95
CA LEU A 219 19.81 25.27 32.67
C LEU A 219 18.81 24.61 31.71
N GLY A 220 18.15 25.39 30.85
CA GLY A 220 17.24 24.87 29.82
C GLY A 220 17.94 23.93 28.84
N ALA A 221 19.12 24.30 28.34
CA ALA A 221 19.95 23.44 27.50
C ALA A 221 20.39 22.16 28.23
N GLY A 222 20.73 22.26 29.52
CA GLY A 222 21.07 21.11 30.37
C GLY A 222 19.91 20.13 30.55
N ILE A 223 18.68 20.63 30.76
CA ILE A 223 17.47 19.79 30.85
C ILE A 223 17.19 19.10 29.51
N ILE A 224 17.30 19.82 28.40
CA ILE A 224 17.11 19.25 27.05
C ILE A 224 18.16 18.16 26.78
N LEU A 225 19.43 18.42 27.12
CA LEU A 225 20.52 17.46 26.96
C LEU A 225 20.28 16.20 27.82
N LEU A 226 19.86 16.36 29.07
CA LEU A 226 19.51 15.24 29.96
C LEU A 226 18.33 14.42 29.39
N PHE A 227 17.33 15.08 28.83
CA PHE A 227 16.19 14.40 28.21
C PHE A 227 16.60 13.61 26.96
N ILE A 228 17.45 14.19 26.10
CA ILE A 228 18.03 13.50 24.94
C ILE A 228 18.87 12.30 25.39
N LEU A 229 19.71 12.47 26.42
CA LEU A 229 20.53 11.40 26.99
C LEU A 229 19.65 10.27 27.56
N ALA A 230 18.58 10.61 28.28
CA ALA A 230 17.64 9.63 28.82
C ALA A 230 16.95 8.83 27.73
N ILE A 231 16.47 9.50 26.66
CA ILE A 231 15.89 8.83 25.49
C ILE A 231 16.92 7.89 24.84
N PHE A 232 18.16 8.36 24.66
CA PHE A 232 19.24 7.55 24.09
C PHE A 232 19.52 6.30 24.92
N VAL A 233 19.64 6.43 26.23
CA VAL A 233 19.89 5.30 27.15
C VAL A 233 18.72 4.31 27.13
N ILE A 234 17.47 4.79 27.16
CA ILE A 234 16.28 3.93 27.08
C ILE A 234 16.30 3.12 25.78
N ASN A 235 16.53 3.78 24.64
CA ASN A 235 16.58 3.11 23.33
C ASN A 235 17.76 2.13 23.23
N TYR A 236 18.91 2.47 23.81
CA TYR A 236 20.07 1.57 23.86
C TYR A 236 19.76 0.29 24.64
N LEU A 237 19.15 0.42 25.83
CA LEU A 237 18.75 -0.71 26.65
C LEU A 237 17.66 -1.56 25.97
N ASP A 238 16.74 -0.92 25.25
CA ASP A 238 15.67 -1.57 24.48
C ASP A 238 16.23 -2.48 23.40
N LEU A 239 17.16 -1.96 22.58
CA LEU A 239 17.82 -2.70 21.52
C LEU A 239 18.73 -3.80 22.06
N LYS A 240 19.52 -3.52 23.11
CA LYS A 240 20.45 -4.50 23.70
C LYS A 240 19.75 -5.71 24.33
N ARG A 241 18.52 -5.56 24.82
CA ARG A 241 17.78 -6.63 25.49
C ARG A 241 17.03 -7.56 24.55
N ARG A 242 17.04 -7.31 23.24
CA ARG A 242 16.37 -8.20 22.29
C ARG A 242 17.03 -9.57 22.26
N LYS A 243 16.21 -10.61 22.24
CA LYS A 243 16.64 -12.00 22.20
C LYS A 243 15.78 -12.74 21.18
N TYR A 244 16.43 -13.53 20.33
CA TYR A 244 15.77 -14.35 19.32
C TYR A 244 16.22 -15.80 19.47
N ASP A 245 15.26 -16.70 19.62
CA ASP A 245 15.45 -18.14 19.75
C ASP A 245 14.87 -18.82 18.51
N VAL A 246 15.74 -19.42 17.69
CA VAL A 246 15.33 -20.18 16.51
C VAL A 246 15.28 -21.66 16.87
N TYR A 247 14.09 -22.23 16.85
CA TYR A 247 13.82 -23.65 16.98
C TYR A 247 13.67 -24.28 15.59
N THR A 248 13.62 -25.61 15.55
CA THR A 248 13.44 -26.38 14.30
C THR A 248 12.12 -26.06 13.58
N ASP A 249 11.09 -25.72 14.35
CA ASP A 249 9.70 -25.58 13.91
C ASP A 249 9.19 -24.12 14.00
N SER A 250 9.91 -23.25 14.72
CA SER A 250 9.41 -21.94 15.09
C SER A 250 10.52 -20.97 15.50
N ILE A 251 10.22 -19.67 15.40
CA ILE A 251 11.09 -18.59 15.88
C ILE A 251 10.36 -17.90 17.03
N PHE A 252 10.98 -17.85 18.20
CA PHE A 252 10.51 -17.05 19.33
C PHE A 252 11.40 -15.83 19.48
N TYR A 253 10.83 -14.67 19.75
CA TYR A 253 11.62 -13.48 20.04
C TYR A 253 11.01 -12.62 21.13
N THR A 254 11.90 -12.00 21.90
CA THR A 254 11.56 -11.10 22.99
C THR A 254 12.20 -9.75 22.72
N ASN A 255 11.37 -8.70 22.69
CA ASN A 255 11.80 -7.33 22.51
C ASN A 255 11.43 -6.46 23.72
N GLY A 256 12.16 -5.36 23.88
CA GLY A 256 11.73 -4.26 24.71
C GLY A 256 12.38 -4.18 26.10
N PHE A 257 12.66 -2.96 26.58
CA PHE A 257 13.19 -2.72 27.92
C PHE A 257 12.09 -2.43 28.95
N LEU A 258 11.36 -1.31 28.78
CA LEU A 258 10.27 -0.91 29.68
C LEU A 258 8.97 -1.64 29.33
N THR A 259 8.62 -1.64 28.04
CA THR A 259 7.50 -2.40 27.49
C THR A 259 8.04 -3.73 26.99
N LYS A 260 7.59 -4.85 27.57
CA LYS A 260 8.06 -6.18 27.16
C LYS A 260 7.18 -6.72 26.05
N VAL A 261 7.79 -7.30 25.03
CA VAL A 261 7.11 -7.89 23.88
C VAL A 261 7.61 -9.32 23.71
N TYR A 262 6.69 -10.27 23.56
CA TYR A 262 6.99 -11.68 23.31
C TYR A 262 6.23 -12.11 22.07
N SER A 263 6.91 -12.80 21.17
CA SER A 263 6.34 -13.16 19.89
C SER A 263 6.79 -14.53 19.44
N PHE A 264 5.98 -15.19 18.64
CA PHE A 264 6.39 -16.38 17.90
C PHE A 264 5.92 -16.36 16.45
N LEU A 265 6.73 -16.99 15.60
CA LEU A 265 6.54 -17.14 14.16
C LEU A 265 6.77 -18.61 13.78
N PRO A 266 5.75 -19.35 13.31
CA PRO A 266 5.93 -20.71 12.80
C PRO A 266 6.82 -20.72 11.55
N MET A 267 7.68 -21.74 11.41
CA MET A 267 8.65 -21.85 10.32
C MET A 267 7.96 -22.01 8.95
N GLU A 268 6.80 -22.66 8.91
CA GLU A 268 5.98 -22.89 7.71
C GLU A 268 5.44 -21.59 7.11
N LYS A 269 5.29 -20.56 7.95
CA LYS A 269 4.79 -19.24 7.53
C LYS A 269 5.88 -18.30 7.04
N ILE A 270 7.15 -18.68 7.03
CA ILE A 270 8.24 -17.83 6.54
C ILE A 270 8.23 -17.80 5.01
N SER A 271 8.07 -16.62 4.40
CA SER A 271 8.10 -16.41 2.94
C SER A 271 9.50 -16.12 2.43
N ASP A 272 10.19 -15.14 3.03
CA ASP A 272 11.54 -14.75 2.62
C ASP A 272 12.45 -14.44 3.82
N VAL A 273 13.75 -14.37 3.53
CA VAL A 273 14.77 -13.91 4.46
C VAL A 273 15.70 -12.96 3.69
N ASP A 274 15.75 -11.71 4.11
CA ASP A 274 16.63 -10.66 3.58
C ASP A 274 17.77 -10.39 4.59
N ASN A 275 18.95 -10.06 4.08
CA ASN A 275 20.10 -9.65 4.87
C ASN A 275 20.52 -8.25 4.46
N LYS A 276 20.44 -7.32 5.40
CA LYS A 276 20.94 -5.97 5.23
C LYS A 276 22.15 -5.75 6.11
N GLN A 277 23.16 -5.11 5.56
CA GLN A 277 24.34 -4.71 6.29
C GLN A 277 24.72 -3.30 5.85
N GLY A 278 24.60 -2.34 6.77
CA GLY A 278 25.10 -0.98 6.56
C GLY A 278 26.63 -0.91 6.57
N PHE A 279 27.18 0.27 6.28
CA PHE A 279 28.63 0.50 6.26
C PHE A 279 29.31 0.12 7.57
N PHE A 280 28.85 0.67 8.69
CA PHE A 280 29.41 0.34 10.00
C PHE A 280 29.16 -1.12 10.38
N SER A 281 27.96 -1.64 10.09
CA SER A 281 27.64 -3.04 10.33
C SER A 281 28.60 -3.99 9.60
N LYS A 282 29.02 -3.65 8.37
CA LYS A 282 30.00 -4.44 7.60
C LYS A 282 31.39 -4.47 8.24
N ILE A 283 31.86 -3.33 8.73
CA ILE A 283 33.17 -3.23 9.42
C ILE A 283 33.23 -4.15 10.64
N PHE A 284 32.11 -4.30 11.36
CA PHE A 284 32.03 -5.08 12.59
C PHE A 284 31.44 -6.49 12.39
N GLY A 285 31.19 -6.93 11.15
CA GLY A 285 30.58 -8.23 10.86
C GLY A 285 29.15 -8.40 11.36
N LEU A 286 28.42 -7.29 11.54
CA LEU A 286 27.05 -7.26 12.06
C LEU A 286 26.04 -7.29 10.93
N HIS A 287 24.95 -8.01 11.10
CA HIS A 287 23.96 -8.27 10.06
C HIS A 287 22.56 -7.95 10.58
N ASP A 288 21.73 -7.30 9.76
CA ASP A 288 20.31 -7.13 10.01
C ASP A 288 19.56 -8.16 9.18
N ILE A 289 19.08 -9.24 9.83
CA ILE A 289 18.31 -10.27 9.14
C ILE A 289 16.84 -9.91 9.23
N ILE A 290 16.18 -9.82 8.09
CA ILE A 290 14.76 -9.50 7.98
C ILE A 290 14.07 -10.78 7.52
N VAL A 291 13.28 -11.39 8.39
CA VAL A 291 12.47 -12.56 8.06
C VAL A 291 11.07 -12.08 7.73
N SER A 292 10.61 -12.26 6.48
CA SER A 292 9.21 -12.00 6.13
C SER A 292 8.40 -13.29 6.22
N SER A 293 7.18 -13.19 6.72
CA SER A 293 6.20 -14.28 6.72
C SER A 293 5.07 -14.03 5.72
N GLU A 294 4.24 -15.04 5.47
CA GLU A 294 3.13 -14.97 4.52
C GLU A 294 2.24 -13.76 4.88
N GLY A 295 1.94 -12.91 3.89
CA GLY A 295 1.23 -11.66 4.09
C GLY A 295 2.13 -10.42 4.11
N THR A 296 1.58 -9.32 3.63
CA THR A 296 2.33 -8.10 3.35
C THR A 296 2.70 -7.39 4.66
N ASN A 297 3.92 -6.84 4.79
CA ASN A 297 4.43 -6.20 6.02
C ASN A 297 4.64 -7.10 7.24
N ASN A 298 4.59 -8.43 7.09
CA ASN A 298 4.85 -9.34 8.21
C ASN A 298 6.35 -9.59 8.38
N LEU A 299 7.08 -8.55 8.82
CA LEU A 299 8.54 -8.58 9.01
C LEU A 299 8.94 -8.80 10.48
N VAL A 300 9.92 -9.67 10.69
CA VAL A 300 10.70 -9.77 11.92
C VAL A 300 12.14 -9.37 11.62
N VAL A 301 12.61 -8.30 12.24
CA VAL A 301 13.97 -7.75 12.01
C VAL A 301 14.89 -8.10 13.18
N PHE A 302 15.89 -8.92 12.90
CA PHE A 302 16.97 -9.32 13.77
C PHE A 302 18.15 -8.36 13.53
N SER A 303 18.17 -7.23 14.25
CA SER A 303 19.18 -6.19 14.06
C SER A 303 20.53 -6.50 14.72
N ASN A 304 21.63 -6.12 14.07
CA ASN A 304 23.00 -6.13 14.60
C ASN A 304 23.54 -7.52 15.03
N MET A 305 23.30 -8.56 14.24
CA MET A 305 23.69 -9.96 14.51
C MET A 305 25.12 -10.28 14.05
N VAL A 306 25.94 -10.84 14.93
CA VAL A 306 27.34 -11.26 14.60
C VAL A 306 27.36 -12.47 13.66
N GLU A 307 26.51 -13.48 13.91
CA GLU A 307 26.47 -14.73 13.14
C GLU A 307 25.35 -14.75 12.09
N GLY A 308 25.13 -13.62 11.43
CA GLY A 308 23.95 -13.43 10.59
C GLY A 308 23.87 -14.40 9.39
N GLU A 309 25.00 -14.67 8.74
CA GLU A 309 25.04 -15.61 7.61
C GLU A 309 24.68 -17.05 8.02
N THR A 310 25.15 -17.48 9.20
CA THR A 310 24.83 -18.80 9.77
C THR A 310 23.35 -18.89 10.09
N LEU A 311 22.78 -17.84 10.68
CA LEU A 311 21.37 -17.77 11.01
C LEU A 311 20.48 -17.85 9.76
N ILE A 312 20.86 -17.17 8.66
CA ILE A 312 20.14 -17.26 7.38
C ILE A 312 20.23 -18.69 6.81
N LYS A 313 21.41 -19.31 6.82
CA LYS A 313 21.61 -20.69 6.35
C LYS A 313 20.75 -21.66 7.14
N ASN A 314 20.71 -21.52 8.47
CA ASN A 314 19.89 -22.34 9.37
C ASN A 314 18.40 -22.18 9.09
N ILE A 315 17.88 -20.94 9.00
CA ILE A 315 16.46 -20.70 8.68
C ILE A 315 16.10 -21.27 7.30
N LYS A 316 16.95 -21.07 6.28
CA LYS A 316 16.74 -21.64 4.94
C LYS A 316 16.73 -23.18 4.96
N TYR A 317 17.63 -23.81 5.72
CA TYR A 317 17.68 -25.26 5.86
C TYR A 317 16.41 -25.81 6.52
N LEU A 318 15.99 -25.22 7.64
CA LEU A 318 14.80 -25.63 8.38
C LEU A 318 13.53 -25.51 7.53
N LYS A 319 13.36 -24.37 6.85
CA LYS A 319 12.26 -24.17 5.91
C LYS A 319 12.22 -25.26 4.84
N ASN A 320 13.36 -25.56 4.20
CA ASN A 320 13.43 -26.61 3.17
C ASN A 320 13.07 -27.99 3.71
N SER A 321 13.47 -28.31 4.95
CA SER A 321 13.17 -29.61 5.57
C SER A 321 11.67 -29.81 5.81
N ILE A 322 10.96 -28.79 6.28
CA ILE A 322 9.51 -28.91 6.57
C ILE A 322 8.70 -29.05 5.27
N THR A 323 9.05 -28.30 4.23
CA THR A 323 8.38 -28.39 2.91
C THR A 323 8.55 -29.77 2.25
N LEU A 324 9.64 -30.49 2.53
CA LEU A 324 9.85 -31.84 2.03
C LEU A 324 8.96 -32.84 2.78
N THR A 325 8.90 -32.75 4.11
CA THR A 325 8.07 -33.62 4.95
C THR A 325 6.57 -33.48 4.65
N GLU A 326 6.06 -32.27 4.41
CA GLU A 326 4.65 -32.05 4.03
C GLU A 326 4.28 -32.74 2.71
N LYS A 327 5.20 -32.75 1.74
CA LYS A 327 4.97 -33.41 0.44
C LYS A 327 4.95 -34.94 0.56
N GLU A 328 5.81 -35.50 1.41
CA GLU A 328 5.85 -36.93 1.68
C GLU A 328 4.57 -37.41 2.40
N ILE A 329 4.10 -36.64 3.39
CA ILE A 329 2.83 -36.91 4.08
C ILE A 329 1.64 -36.82 3.12
N SER A 330 1.62 -35.82 2.23
CA SER A 330 0.54 -35.65 1.24
C SER A 330 0.49 -36.80 0.24
N GLN A 331 1.65 -37.32 -0.18
CA GLN A 331 1.76 -38.45 -1.10
C GLN A 331 1.40 -39.80 -0.47
N ASP A 332 1.53 -39.94 0.85
CA ASP A 332 1.14 -41.15 1.57
C ASP A 332 -0.34 -41.14 2.01
N LEU A 333 -0.93 -39.95 2.19
CA LEU A 333 -2.37 -39.78 2.38
C LEU A 333 -3.18 -40.13 1.12
N GLU A 334 -2.62 -39.91 -0.09
CA GLU A 334 -3.26 -40.35 -1.35
C GLU A 334 -3.21 -41.87 -1.57
N LYS A 335 -2.36 -42.60 -0.85
CA LYS A 335 -2.22 -44.07 -0.98
C LYS A 335 -3.11 -44.87 -0.03
N THR A 336 -3.78 -44.21 0.93
CA THR A 336 -4.56 -44.90 1.96
C THR A 336 -6.04 -44.61 1.73
N ASP A 337 -6.67 -45.41 0.88
CA ASP A 337 -8.12 -45.37 0.64
C ASP A 337 -8.89 -45.81 1.90
N GLY A 338 -9.79 -44.94 2.37
CA GLY A 338 -11.01 -45.34 3.07
C GLY A 338 -10.97 -45.34 4.60
N GLU A 339 -10.94 -44.16 5.23
CA GLU A 339 -11.73 -43.93 6.44
C GLU A 339 -12.06 -42.43 6.59
N LYS A 340 -13.36 -42.11 6.68
CA LYS A 340 -13.86 -40.75 6.87
C LYS A 340 -13.52 -40.26 8.27
N ILE A 341 -12.44 -39.48 8.37
CA ILE A 341 -12.19 -38.59 9.51
C ILE A 341 -12.44 -37.16 9.02
N ASP A 342 -13.24 -36.42 9.80
CA ASP A 342 -13.66 -35.05 9.50
C ASP A 342 -12.50 -34.19 9.01
N SER A 343 -12.75 -33.55 7.87
CA SER A 343 -11.84 -32.69 7.11
C SER A 343 -10.99 -31.80 8.01
N VAL A 344 -9.72 -32.15 8.12
CA VAL A 344 -8.64 -31.25 8.53
C VAL A 344 -8.60 -30.12 7.51
N VAL A 345 -9.11 -28.95 7.90
CA VAL A 345 -9.07 -27.73 7.09
C VAL A 345 -7.65 -27.18 7.12
N GLY A 346 -6.78 -27.80 6.33
CA GLY A 346 -5.63 -27.16 5.70
C GLY A 346 -6.04 -26.81 4.28
N PHE A 347 -5.75 -25.59 3.82
CA PHE A 347 -5.93 -25.23 2.43
C PHE A 347 -4.96 -26.08 1.58
N VAL A 348 -5.46 -27.16 0.98
CA VAL A 348 -4.90 -27.71 -0.25
C VAL A 348 -5.37 -26.77 -1.35
N ASP A 349 -4.43 -26.18 -2.10
CA ASP A 349 -4.77 -25.42 -3.30
C ASP A 349 -5.46 -26.38 -4.27
N LYS A 350 -6.79 -26.37 -4.31
CA LYS A 350 -7.58 -27.24 -5.19
C LYS A 350 -7.38 -26.92 -6.68
N THR A 351 -6.50 -25.96 -7.00
CA THR A 351 -6.02 -25.69 -8.36
C THR A 351 -4.60 -26.23 -8.61
N ASP A 352 -4.19 -27.28 -7.90
CA ASP A 352 -2.94 -28.03 -8.15
C ASP A 352 -2.88 -28.59 -9.58
N PHE A 353 -2.56 -27.71 -10.52
CA PHE A 353 -1.72 -28.09 -11.63
C PHE A 353 -0.46 -28.68 -10.98
N ALA A 354 -0.11 -29.92 -11.30
CA ALA A 354 1.26 -30.39 -11.08
C ALA A 354 2.18 -29.47 -11.90
N ILE A 355 2.67 -28.41 -11.26
CA ILE A 355 3.59 -27.45 -11.87
C ILE A 355 4.96 -28.04 -11.73
N ASP A 356 5.52 -28.40 -12.89
CA ASP A 356 6.87 -28.91 -12.98
C ASP A 356 7.85 -27.73 -12.96
N TYR A 357 8.54 -27.58 -11.83
CA TYR A 357 9.55 -26.55 -11.63
C TYR A 357 10.92 -27.09 -12.02
N ASN A 358 11.63 -26.42 -12.94
CA ASN A 358 12.98 -26.82 -13.30
C ASN A 358 13.99 -26.53 -12.16
N ARG A 359 14.27 -27.52 -11.31
CA ARG A 359 15.22 -27.38 -10.19
C ARG A 359 16.69 -27.57 -10.59
N GLU A 360 16.95 -28.07 -11.80
CA GLU A 360 18.29 -28.39 -12.28
C GLU A 360 19.01 -27.19 -12.89
N PHE A 361 18.26 -26.26 -13.48
CA PHE A 361 18.84 -25.04 -14.04
C PHE A 361 19.44 -24.15 -12.94
N LEU A 362 20.75 -23.96 -13.02
CA LEU A 362 21.54 -23.08 -12.15
C LEU A 362 22.29 -22.06 -13.01
N ALA A 363 22.26 -20.81 -12.60
CA ALA A 363 22.92 -19.74 -13.34
C ALA A 363 23.40 -18.61 -12.44
N LYS A 364 24.47 -17.95 -12.86
CA LYS A 364 25.02 -16.75 -12.22
C LYS A 364 25.12 -15.65 -13.26
N TYR A 365 24.49 -14.51 -13.00
CA TYR A 365 24.56 -13.33 -13.85
C TYR A 365 25.17 -12.14 -13.09
N SER A 366 25.70 -11.20 -13.86
CA SER A 366 26.16 -9.89 -13.39
C SER A 366 25.68 -8.82 -14.36
N MET A 367 25.70 -7.56 -13.92
CA MET A 367 25.32 -6.45 -14.78
C MET A 367 26.38 -6.25 -15.89
N ASP A 368 25.96 -5.90 -17.09
CA ASP A 368 26.84 -5.53 -18.19
C ASP A 368 27.43 -4.13 -17.95
N LEU A 369 28.76 -4.05 -17.90
CA LEU A 369 29.49 -2.82 -17.60
C LEU A 369 29.24 -1.70 -18.64
N PRO A 370 29.45 -1.93 -19.96
CA PRO A 370 29.21 -0.90 -20.97
C PRO A 370 27.79 -0.35 -20.95
N ARG A 371 26.78 -1.22 -20.90
CA ARG A 371 25.37 -0.81 -20.90
C ARG A 371 24.98 -0.06 -19.63
N THR A 372 25.50 -0.47 -18.48
CA THR A 372 25.19 0.19 -17.20
C THR A 372 25.80 1.58 -17.14
N ILE A 373 27.05 1.74 -17.58
CA ILE A 373 27.73 3.04 -17.64
C ILE A 373 26.98 4.01 -18.56
N VAL A 374 26.62 3.60 -19.77
CA VAL A 374 25.88 4.46 -20.72
C VAL A 374 24.54 4.92 -20.13
N SER A 375 23.85 4.01 -19.43
CA SER A 375 22.59 4.35 -18.75
C SER A 375 22.80 5.35 -17.62
N SER A 376 23.84 5.16 -16.79
CA SER A 376 24.19 6.08 -15.71
C SER A 376 24.60 7.46 -16.23
N LEU A 377 25.33 7.53 -17.34
CA LEU A 377 25.70 8.79 -17.99
C LEU A 377 24.47 9.57 -18.45
N PHE A 378 23.56 8.89 -19.18
CA PHE A 378 22.33 9.52 -19.67
C PHE A 378 21.45 10.02 -18.52
N PHE A 379 21.29 9.22 -17.48
CA PHE A 379 20.51 9.58 -16.30
C PHE A 379 21.16 10.71 -15.48
N GLY A 380 22.49 10.68 -15.33
CA GLY A 380 23.25 11.74 -14.67
C GLY A 380 23.12 13.09 -15.37
N ILE A 381 23.12 13.11 -16.71
CA ILE A 381 22.88 14.33 -17.50
C ILE A 381 21.47 14.87 -17.24
N ILE A 382 20.44 14.01 -17.32
CA ILE A 382 19.04 14.46 -17.12
C ILE A 382 18.85 15.04 -15.72
N ILE A 383 19.23 14.30 -14.67
CA ILE A 383 19.06 14.79 -13.29
C ILE A 383 19.89 16.04 -13.06
N GLY A 384 21.15 16.04 -13.51
CA GLY A 384 22.03 17.20 -13.40
C GLY A 384 21.36 18.42 -14.00
N THR A 385 20.88 18.35 -15.25
CA THR A 385 20.23 19.47 -15.92
C THR A 385 18.97 19.93 -15.18
N VAL A 386 18.12 19.00 -14.73
CA VAL A 386 16.89 19.36 -14.01
C VAL A 386 17.20 20.07 -12.70
N VAL A 387 18.12 19.55 -11.89
CA VAL A 387 18.50 20.17 -10.61
C VAL A 387 19.16 21.53 -10.85
N SER A 388 20.02 21.64 -11.85
CA SER A 388 20.70 22.88 -12.23
C SER A 388 19.74 24.02 -12.59
N ILE A 389 18.56 23.72 -13.17
CA ILE A 389 17.53 24.73 -13.49
C ILE A 389 17.00 25.43 -12.22
N PHE A 390 16.95 24.73 -11.08
CA PHE A 390 16.41 25.28 -9.83
C PHE A 390 17.41 26.09 -9.00
N VAL A 391 18.71 25.99 -9.31
CA VAL A 391 19.78 26.61 -8.52
C VAL A 391 19.91 28.12 -8.80
N GLY A 392 19.36 28.63 -9.90
CA GLY A 392 19.27 30.06 -10.24
C GLY A 392 20.60 30.76 -10.55
N ASN A 393 21.75 30.18 -10.16
CA ASN A 393 23.10 30.67 -10.41
C ASN A 393 23.86 29.71 -11.32
N LEU A 394 24.35 30.20 -12.46
CA LEU A 394 25.01 29.38 -13.49
C LEU A 394 26.26 28.66 -12.98
N GLN A 395 27.11 29.32 -12.19
CA GLN A 395 28.36 28.72 -11.69
C GLN A 395 28.07 27.63 -10.66
N LEU A 396 27.14 27.89 -9.72
CA LEU A 396 26.70 26.89 -8.75
C LEU A 396 25.99 25.72 -9.43
N SER A 397 25.25 25.99 -10.51
CA SER A 397 24.55 24.97 -11.30
C SER A 397 25.51 23.98 -11.97
N LEU A 398 26.70 24.45 -12.41
CA LEU A 398 27.73 23.59 -13.02
C LEU A 398 28.41 22.68 -11.99
N TYR A 399 28.65 23.18 -10.76
CA TYR A 399 29.20 22.35 -9.68
C TYR A 399 28.21 21.29 -9.22
N VAL A 400 26.94 21.66 -9.05
CA VAL A 400 25.87 20.71 -8.68
C VAL A 400 25.68 19.66 -9.79
N PHE A 401 25.68 20.08 -11.05
CA PHE A 401 25.66 19.17 -12.20
C PHE A 401 26.82 18.18 -12.17
N GLY A 402 28.06 18.69 -12.03
CA GLY A 402 29.27 17.86 -12.00
C GLY A 402 29.26 16.85 -10.86
N LEU A 403 28.85 17.25 -9.66
CA LEU A 403 28.78 16.38 -8.49
C LEU A 403 27.73 15.27 -8.68
N ILE A 404 26.53 15.61 -9.15
CA ILE A 404 25.46 14.64 -9.44
C ILE A 404 25.92 13.66 -10.54
N PHE A 405 26.52 14.17 -11.60
CA PHE A 405 27.00 13.34 -12.70
C PHE A 405 28.08 12.35 -12.24
N ILE A 406 29.09 12.83 -11.52
CA ILE A 406 30.19 11.99 -10.99
C ILE A 406 29.64 10.92 -10.03
N THR A 407 28.73 11.30 -9.13
CA THR A 407 28.16 10.35 -8.16
C THR A 407 27.34 9.25 -8.83
N VAL A 408 26.49 9.59 -9.81
CA VAL A 408 25.69 8.60 -10.58
C VAL A 408 26.60 7.70 -11.42
N PHE A 409 27.66 8.26 -12.01
CA PHE A 409 28.64 7.50 -12.79
C PHE A 409 29.42 6.50 -11.93
N ILE A 410 29.99 6.94 -10.82
CA ILE A 410 30.71 6.08 -9.87
C ILE A 410 29.79 4.98 -9.35
N LYS A 411 28.55 5.33 -8.99
CA LYS A 411 27.55 4.36 -8.56
C LYS A 411 27.32 3.27 -9.62
N GLY A 412 27.18 3.63 -10.90
CA GLY A 412 27.01 2.65 -11.97
C GLY A 412 28.17 1.65 -12.08
N ILE A 413 29.42 2.12 -11.93
CA ILE A 413 30.61 1.26 -11.92
C ILE A 413 30.58 0.32 -10.71
N LEU A 414 30.30 0.87 -9.52
CA LEU A 414 30.21 0.07 -8.30
C LEU A 414 29.11 -0.99 -8.40
N ASP A 415 27.94 -0.62 -8.90
CA ASP A 415 26.81 -1.52 -9.09
C ASP A 415 27.21 -2.70 -9.99
N THR A 416 27.90 -2.46 -11.11
CA THR A 416 28.33 -3.56 -12.00
C THR A 416 29.34 -4.53 -11.39
N LYS A 417 30.20 -4.05 -10.49
CA LYS A 417 31.24 -4.87 -9.86
C LYS A 417 30.70 -5.67 -8.68
N PHE A 418 29.72 -5.13 -7.96
CA PHE A 418 29.29 -5.67 -6.67
C PHE A 418 27.88 -6.28 -6.69
N TYR A 419 27.07 -6.09 -7.74
CA TYR A 419 25.83 -6.86 -7.93
C TYR A 419 26.09 -8.23 -8.58
N THR A 420 25.54 -9.27 -7.97
CA THR A 420 25.49 -10.64 -8.49
C THR A 420 24.06 -11.15 -8.40
N PHE A 421 23.59 -11.77 -9.47
CA PHE A 421 22.28 -12.42 -9.55
C PHE A 421 22.47 -13.93 -9.65
N LEU A 422 21.75 -14.70 -8.83
CA LEU A 422 21.90 -16.15 -8.74
C LEU A 422 20.57 -16.84 -8.95
N ILE A 423 20.62 -17.95 -9.67
CA ILE A 423 19.52 -18.91 -9.83
C ILE A 423 20.02 -20.22 -9.25
N GLU A 424 19.42 -20.58 -8.12
CA GLU A 424 19.73 -21.77 -7.34
C GLU A 424 18.62 -22.81 -7.51
N LYS A 425 18.77 -23.99 -6.91
CA LYS A 425 17.80 -25.10 -7.07
C LYS A 425 16.36 -24.69 -6.80
N ASN A 426 16.11 -24.05 -5.65
CA ASN A 426 14.76 -23.65 -5.21
C ASN A 426 14.58 -22.14 -5.10
N THR A 427 15.61 -21.33 -5.40
CA THR A 427 15.59 -19.89 -5.13
C THR A 427 16.16 -19.04 -6.26
N ILE A 428 15.62 -17.83 -6.40
CA ILE A 428 16.15 -16.76 -7.25
C ILE A 428 16.66 -15.67 -6.32
N GLU A 429 17.91 -15.25 -6.47
CA GLU A 429 18.58 -14.35 -5.54
C GLU A 429 19.23 -13.14 -6.22
N SER A 430 19.26 -12.01 -5.50
CA SER A 430 20.06 -10.82 -5.83
C SER A 430 20.94 -10.47 -4.66
N ARG A 431 22.24 -10.31 -4.90
CA ARG A 431 23.27 -9.98 -3.92
C ARG A 431 24.01 -8.71 -4.34
N TYR A 432 24.15 -7.76 -3.44
CA TYR A 432 25.04 -6.61 -3.58
C TYR A 432 26.07 -6.67 -2.46
N GLU A 433 27.36 -6.64 -2.78
CA GLU A 433 28.44 -6.87 -1.81
C GLU A 433 29.53 -5.78 -1.84
N PHE A 434 29.19 -4.51 -1.57
CA PHE A 434 30.16 -3.39 -1.52
C PHE A 434 30.35 -2.85 -0.09
N LEU A 435 30.27 -1.53 0.13
CA LEU A 435 30.26 -0.93 1.46
C LEU A 435 29.01 -1.31 2.26
N THR A 436 27.96 -1.76 1.57
CA THR A 436 26.78 -2.36 2.18
C THR A 436 26.56 -3.73 1.57
N ASN A 437 26.08 -4.69 2.36
CA ASN A 437 25.56 -5.95 1.82
C ASN A 437 24.04 -5.90 1.76
N ARG A 438 23.48 -6.35 0.63
CA ARG A 438 22.04 -6.58 0.46
C ARG A 438 21.85 -7.93 -0.19
N HIS A 439 21.12 -8.84 0.45
CA HIS A 439 20.84 -10.16 -0.10
C HIS A 439 19.35 -10.45 -0.04
N LYS A 440 18.73 -10.56 -1.21
CA LYS A 440 17.32 -10.87 -1.35
C LYS A 440 17.14 -12.19 -2.08
N ALA A 441 16.25 -13.05 -1.59
CA ALA A 441 15.98 -14.37 -2.18
C ALA A 441 14.47 -14.67 -2.20
N PHE A 442 13.98 -15.15 -3.35
CA PHE A 442 12.62 -15.69 -3.50
C PHE A 442 12.67 -17.19 -3.73
N THR A 443 11.71 -17.92 -3.18
CA THR A 443 11.49 -19.31 -3.56
C THR A 443 10.73 -19.38 -4.88
N ILE A 444 11.09 -20.32 -5.75
CA ILE A 444 10.55 -20.40 -7.13
C ILE A 444 9.03 -20.65 -7.16
N ASP A 445 8.49 -21.31 -6.16
CA ASP A 445 7.06 -21.64 -6.03
C ASP A 445 6.20 -20.42 -5.68
N LYS A 446 6.79 -19.42 -5.01
CA LYS A 446 6.11 -18.18 -4.60
C LYS A 446 6.22 -17.06 -5.65
N VAL A 447 7.00 -17.26 -6.72
CA VAL A 447 7.10 -16.28 -7.82
C VAL A 447 5.74 -16.15 -8.50
N SER A 448 5.13 -14.97 -8.40
CA SER A 448 3.78 -14.72 -8.90
C SER A 448 3.74 -14.22 -10.34
N GLY A 449 4.77 -13.48 -10.74
CA GLY A 449 4.92 -13.03 -12.12
C GLY A 449 6.33 -12.54 -12.44
N ILE A 450 6.62 -12.54 -13.73
CA ILE A 450 7.93 -12.20 -14.29
C ILE A 450 7.73 -11.15 -15.37
N ILE A 451 8.54 -10.10 -15.32
CA ILE A 451 8.58 -9.04 -16.34
C ILE A 451 9.97 -9.02 -16.94
N PHE A 452 10.06 -9.27 -18.25
CA PHE A 452 11.27 -9.03 -19.02
C PHE A 452 11.15 -7.66 -19.69
N SER A 453 12.12 -6.78 -19.48
CA SER A 453 12.12 -5.42 -20.01
C SER A 453 13.36 -5.18 -20.86
N GLU A 454 13.16 -4.59 -22.03
CA GLU A 454 14.21 -4.21 -22.97
C GLU A 454 13.94 -2.82 -23.54
N ASN A 455 14.90 -1.91 -23.39
CA ASN A 455 14.84 -0.60 -24.05
C ASN A 455 15.71 -0.55 -25.32
N ILE A 456 15.83 0.64 -25.93
CA ILE A 456 16.66 0.83 -27.13
C ILE A 456 18.15 0.57 -26.84
N ILE A 457 18.64 1.00 -25.68
CA ILE A 457 20.04 0.78 -25.25
C ILE A 457 20.29 -0.72 -25.06
N ASP A 458 19.34 -1.45 -24.48
CA ASP A 458 19.40 -2.90 -24.31
C ASP A 458 19.53 -3.64 -25.65
N LYS A 459 18.81 -3.19 -26.69
CA LYS A 459 18.91 -3.74 -28.05
C LYS A 459 20.30 -3.52 -28.65
N ILE A 460 20.94 -2.39 -28.38
CA ILE A 460 22.30 -2.07 -28.84
C ILE A 460 23.35 -2.95 -28.15
N PHE A 461 23.25 -3.12 -26.82
CA PHE A 461 24.24 -3.85 -26.03
C PHE A 461 23.93 -5.35 -25.87
N LYS A 462 22.84 -5.84 -26.47
CA LYS A 462 22.30 -7.20 -26.30
C LYS A 462 22.11 -7.54 -24.83
N THR A 463 21.47 -6.65 -24.09
CA THR A 463 21.14 -6.85 -22.67
C THR A 463 19.63 -6.89 -22.47
N CYS A 464 19.21 -7.28 -21.28
CA CYS A 464 17.83 -7.16 -20.82
C CYS A 464 17.81 -6.99 -19.30
N SER A 465 16.64 -6.62 -18.78
CA SER A 465 16.36 -6.66 -17.36
C SER A 465 15.19 -7.61 -17.08
N ILE A 466 15.26 -8.35 -15.97
CA ILE A 466 14.22 -9.29 -15.55
C ILE A 466 13.78 -8.89 -14.15
N LYS A 467 12.47 -8.75 -13.94
CA LYS A 467 11.89 -8.39 -12.65
C LYS A 467 10.98 -9.52 -12.18
N PHE A 468 11.22 -10.00 -10.98
CA PHE A 468 10.46 -11.06 -10.33
C PHE A 468 9.60 -10.46 -9.22
N TYR A 469 8.33 -10.84 -9.19
CA TYR A 469 7.42 -10.60 -8.08
C TYR A 469 7.15 -11.91 -7.35
N SER A 470 6.93 -11.82 -6.04
CA SER A 470 6.69 -12.98 -5.19
C SER A 470 5.57 -12.69 -4.20
N ILE A 471 4.74 -13.70 -3.94
CA ILE A 471 3.66 -13.63 -2.94
C ILE A 471 4.28 -13.49 -1.55
N GLY A 472 3.84 -12.49 -0.79
CA GLY A 472 4.33 -12.23 0.58
C GLY A 472 5.68 -11.51 0.67
N SER A 473 6.26 -11.09 -0.46
CA SER A 473 7.50 -10.29 -0.48
C SER A 473 7.20 -8.79 -0.38
N ASN A 474 8.05 -8.06 0.35
CA ASN A 474 7.95 -6.59 0.46
C ASN A 474 8.64 -5.81 -0.68
N GLY A 475 9.00 -6.46 -1.78
CA GLY A 475 9.48 -5.78 -2.99
C GLY A 475 9.77 -6.75 -4.12
N THR A 476 10.47 -6.33 -5.16
CA THR A 476 10.86 -7.20 -6.29
C THR A 476 12.32 -7.66 -6.19
N ILE A 477 12.69 -8.67 -6.98
CA ILE A 477 14.08 -8.98 -7.32
C ILE A 477 14.27 -8.56 -8.78
N ASP A 478 15.24 -7.69 -9.03
CA ASP A 478 15.48 -7.12 -10.35
C ASP A 478 16.87 -7.55 -10.82
N PHE A 479 16.92 -8.38 -11.85
CA PHE A 479 18.14 -8.68 -12.61
C PHE A 479 18.29 -7.56 -13.62
N VAL A 480 19.19 -6.63 -13.36
CA VAL A 480 19.28 -5.39 -14.11
C VAL A 480 20.47 -5.48 -15.06
N ASN A 481 20.24 -5.19 -16.35
CA ASN A 481 21.30 -4.99 -17.36
C ASN A 481 22.11 -6.25 -17.66
N ILE A 482 21.52 -7.44 -17.54
CA ILE A 482 22.23 -8.71 -17.77
C ILE A 482 22.37 -8.98 -19.26
N LYS A 483 23.42 -9.70 -19.66
CA LYS A 483 23.57 -10.15 -21.05
C LYS A 483 22.44 -11.09 -21.44
N LYS A 484 21.86 -10.84 -22.62
CA LYS A 484 20.78 -11.65 -23.17
C LYS A 484 21.37 -12.76 -24.03
N THR A 485 21.20 -14.01 -23.60
CA THR A 485 21.42 -15.21 -24.43
C THR A 485 20.11 -15.62 -25.10
N ASP A 486 20.19 -16.39 -26.19
CA ASP A 486 19.01 -16.78 -26.96
C ASP A 486 18.01 -17.63 -26.16
N LEU A 487 18.51 -18.44 -25.21
CA LEU A 487 17.71 -19.32 -24.35
C LEU A 487 17.31 -18.68 -23.01
N LEU A 488 17.87 -17.53 -22.64
CA LEU A 488 17.69 -16.91 -21.31
C LEU A 488 16.22 -16.87 -20.88
N TYR A 489 15.32 -16.43 -21.76
CA TYR A 489 13.92 -16.28 -21.40
C TYR A 489 13.26 -17.63 -21.16
N LEU A 490 13.57 -18.63 -21.98
CA LEU A 490 13.01 -19.98 -21.85
C LEU A 490 13.50 -20.64 -20.57
N ASP A 491 14.80 -20.52 -20.27
CA ASP A 491 15.40 -21.10 -19.06
C ASP A 491 14.77 -20.49 -17.79
N ILE A 492 14.62 -19.16 -17.76
CA ILE A 492 14.00 -18.43 -16.64
C ILE A 492 12.52 -18.79 -16.48
N LEU A 493 11.77 -18.91 -17.59
CA LEU A 493 10.36 -19.29 -17.54
C LEU A 493 10.20 -20.74 -17.06
N SER A 494 11.02 -21.67 -17.55
CA SER A 494 10.99 -23.07 -17.10
C SER A 494 11.31 -23.19 -15.60
N LYS A 495 12.19 -22.31 -15.08
CA LYS A 495 12.56 -22.26 -13.65
C LYS A 495 11.36 -22.02 -12.74
N VAL A 496 10.36 -21.29 -13.21
CA VAL A 496 9.14 -20.98 -12.45
C VAL A 496 7.93 -21.79 -12.92
N GLY A 497 8.14 -22.82 -13.73
CA GLY A 497 7.10 -23.72 -14.22
C GLY A 497 6.26 -23.17 -15.38
N ILE A 498 6.80 -22.23 -16.17
CA ILE A 498 6.18 -21.70 -17.39
C ILE A 498 6.87 -22.30 -18.62
N ASN A 499 6.18 -23.20 -19.32
CA ASN A 499 6.70 -23.86 -20.53
C ASN A 499 5.98 -23.35 -21.78
N LYS A 500 6.73 -22.72 -22.69
CA LYS A 500 6.17 -22.16 -23.94
C LYS A 500 5.79 -23.19 -25.01
N SER A 501 6.01 -24.48 -24.76
CA SER A 501 5.60 -25.56 -25.67
C SER A 501 4.10 -25.84 -25.67
N GLU A 502 3.34 -25.17 -24.80
CA GLU A 502 1.88 -25.31 -24.72
C GLU A 502 1.17 -24.63 -25.92
N ASN A 503 -0.01 -25.15 -26.28
CA ASN A 503 -0.86 -24.54 -27.30
C ASN A 503 -1.20 -23.10 -26.89
N LYS A 504 -1.05 -22.16 -27.84
CA LYS A 504 -1.33 -20.75 -27.61
C LYS A 504 -2.53 -20.27 -28.42
N GLU A 505 -3.31 -19.39 -27.82
CA GLU A 505 -4.33 -18.60 -28.47
C GLU A 505 -3.94 -17.12 -28.45
N GLU A 506 -3.78 -16.52 -29.62
CA GLU A 506 -3.45 -15.10 -29.76
C GLU A 506 -4.73 -14.25 -29.75
N LEU A 507 -4.80 -13.29 -28.84
CA LEU A 507 -5.96 -12.41 -28.70
C LEU A 507 -5.94 -11.30 -29.74
N LYS A 508 -7.08 -11.10 -30.40
CA LYS A 508 -7.23 -10.09 -31.44
C LYS A 508 -7.35 -8.68 -30.86
N VAL A 509 -6.54 -7.77 -31.40
CA VAL A 509 -6.50 -6.35 -31.02
C VAL A 509 -7.18 -5.52 -32.11
N ASN A 510 -8.20 -4.75 -31.73
CA ASN A 510 -9.01 -3.95 -32.65
C ASN A 510 -8.77 -2.45 -32.44
N PHE A 511 -7.57 -2.00 -32.80
CA PHE A 511 -7.21 -0.58 -32.73
C PHE A 511 -7.68 0.18 -33.98
N SER A 512 -8.56 1.17 -33.78
CA SER A 512 -9.05 2.06 -34.83
C SER A 512 -9.22 3.48 -34.27
N PHE A 513 -9.31 4.50 -35.13
CA PHE A 513 -9.56 5.88 -34.67
C PHE A 513 -10.84 5.99 -33.83
N ARG A 514 -11.91 5.29 -34.26
CA ARG A 514 -13.17 5.20 -33.51
C ARG A 514 -12.95 4.61 -32.13
N ASN A 515 -12.29 3.45 -32.03
CA ASN A 515 -12.07 2.80 -30.73
C ASN A 515 -11.09 3.61 -29.85
N PHE A 516 -10.11 4.28 -30.43
CA PHE A 516 -9.21 5.20 -29.72
C PHE A 516 -9.97 6.38 -29.09
N ALA A 517 -10.84 7.04 -29.87
CA ALA A 517 -11.66 8.15 -29.37
C ALA A 517 -12.64 7.68 -28.28
N LEU A 518 -13.29 6.53 -28.46
CA LEU A 518 -14.22 5.97 -27.48
C LEU A 518 -13.50 5.49 -26.20
N ALA A 519 -12.29 4.96 -26.32
CA ALA A 519 -11.45 4.62 -25.16
C ALA A 519 -11.00 5.87 -24.37
N ASN A 520 -10.98 7.05 -25.00
CA ASN A 520 -10.50 8.31 -24.42
C ASN A 520 -11.57 9.42 -24.46
N ILE A 521 -12.86 9.09 -24.28
CA ILE A 521 -13.99 9.99 -24.58
C ILE A 521 -13.92 11.30 -23.81
N GLY A 522 -13.47 11.28 -22.55
CA GLY A 522 -13.31 12.49 -21.74
C GLY A 522 -12.25 13.44 -22.31
N MET A 523 -11.13 12.89 -22.78
CA MET A 523 -10.09 13.65 -23.47
C MET A 523 -10.62 14.18 -24.81
N THR A 524 -11.34 13.36 -25.57
CA THR A 524 -11.95 13.78 -26.84
C THR A 524 -12.94 14.92 -26.63
N ILE A 525 -13.83 14.84 -25.64
CA ILE A 525 -14.79 15.90 -25.29
C ILE A 525 -14.04 17.16 -24.83
N PHE A 526 -13.02 17.04 -23.99
CA PHE A 526 -12.22 18.18 -23.55
C PHE A 526 -11.57 18.91 -24.71
N PHE A 527 -10.94 18.18 -25.65
CA PHE A 527 -10.38 18.78 -26.86
C PHE A 527 -11.46 19.43 -27.73
N LEU A 528 -12.63 18.80 -27.89
CA LEU A 528 -13.76 19.40 -28.61
C LEU A 528 -14.26 20.70 -27.96
N ILE A 529 -14.32 20.76 -26.62
CA ILE A 529 -14.69 21.98 -25.89
C ILE A 529 -13.63 23.07 -26.10
N LEU A 530 -12.34 22.73 -26.03
CA LEU A 530 -11.26 23.69 -26.31
C LEU A 530 -11.31 24.22 -27.75
N ILE A 531 -11.65 23.35 -28.70
CA ILE A 531 -11.87 23.72 -30.11
C ILE A 531 -13.03 24.71 -30.22
N ILE A 532 -14.18 24.41 -29.61
CA ILE A 532 -15.36 25.29 -29.61
C ILE A 532 -15.03 26.63 -28.92
N PHE A 533 -14.36 26.60 -27.78
CA PHE A 533 -13.98 27.80 -27.03
C PHE A 533 -13.00 28.67 -27.83
N ALA A 534 -12.03 28.07 -28.52
CA ALA A 534 -11.14 28.79 -29.43
C ALA A 534 -11.90 29.46 -30.58
N ILE A 535 -12.90 28.77 -31.17
CA ILE A 535 -13.76 29.33 -32.23
C ILE A 535 -14.61 30.49 -31.71
N ILE A 536 -15.22 30.35 -30.52
CA ILE A 536 -16.03 31.41 -29.90
C ILE A 536 -15.15 32.61 -29.53
N ALA A 537 -13.99 32.38 -28.90
CA ALA A 537 -13.04 33.43 -28.57
C ALA A 537 -12.59 34.20 -29.83
N PHE A 538 -12.34 33.49 -30.93
CA PHE A 538 -12.04 34.08 -32.22
C PHE A 538 -13.18 34.96 -32.75
N GLN A 539 -14.43 34.48 -32.71
CA GLN A 539 -15.61 35.25 -33.15
C GLN A 539 -15.88 36.49 -32.28
N VAL A 540 -15.78 36.35 -30.95
CA VAL A 540 -15.96 37.47 -30.01
C VAL A 540 -14.88 38.53 -30.20
N LEU A 541 -13.61 38.12 -30.35
CA LEU A 541 -12.50 39.05 -30.63
C LEU A 541 -12.75 39.82 -31.94
N ASN A 542 -13.17 39.12 -33.00
CA ASN A 542 -13.43 39.74 -34.30
C ASN A 542 -14.59 40.76 -34.24
N ASN A 543 -15.66 40.44 -33.51
CA ASN A 543 -16.81 41.34 -33.33
C ASN A 543 -16.51 42.53 -32.40
N THR A 544 -15.67 42.35 -31.37
CA THR A 544 -15.32 43.42 -30.41
C THR A 544 -14.43 44.48 -31.06
N ILE A 545 -13.60 44.09 -32.03
CA ILE A 545 -12.78 45.00 -32.85
C ILE A 545 -13.66 45.90 -33.74
N SER A 546 -14.85 45.45 -34.12
CA SER A 546 -15.78 46.19 -34.99
C SER A 546 -16.72 47.15 -34.23
N GLY A 547 -16.86 47.03 -32.90
CA GLY A 547 -18.05 47.52 -32.19
C GLY A 547 -17.89 48.69 -31.21
N THR A 548 -16.71 49.04 -30.69
CA THR A 548 -16.63 50.09 -29.64
C THR A 548 -15.30 50.84 -29.58
N ASN A 549 -15.39 52.18 -29.57
CA ASN A 549 -14.25 53.11 -29.45
C ASN A 549 -13.56 53.11 -28.07
N GLY A 550 -14.12 52.44 -27.05
CA GLY A 550 -13.63 52.49 -25.67
C GLY A 550 -12.49 51.53 -25.31
N LEU A 551 -12.33 50.42 -26.05
CA LEU A 551 -11.30 49.40 -25.78
C LEU A 551 -10.07 49.48 -26.70
N GLN A 552 -9.98 50.51 -27.55
CA GLN A 552 -8.86 50.67 -28.49
C GLN A 552 -7.51 50.93 -27.81
N ASN A 553 -7.50 51.38 -26.54
CA ASN A 553 -6.25 51.73 -25.84
C ASN A 553 -5.59 50.56 -25.10
N VAL A 554 -6.30 49.48 -24.77
CA VAL A 554 -5.69 48.28 -24.15
C VAL A 554 -5.19 47.29 -25.22
N VAL A 555 -5.82 47.28 -26.40
CA VAL A 555 -5.47 46.38 -27.52
C VAL A 555 -4.34 46.95 -28.39
N LYS A 556 -3.98 48.24 -28.26
CA LYS A 556 -2.96 48.91 -29.09
C LYS A 556 -1.53 48.35 -28.97
N ASN A 557 -1.20 47.58 -27.92
CA ASN A 557 0.15 47.05 -27.70
C ASN A 557 0.43 45.67 -28.34
N TYR A 558 -0.58 45.03 -28.93
CA TYR A 558 -0.37 43.83 -29.74
C TYR A 558 -1.16 44.00 -31.04
N SER A 559 -0.51 43.78 -32.18
CA SER A 559 -1.24 43.82 -33.46
C SER A 559 -2.37 42.79 -33.38
N SER A 560 -3.58 43.16 -33.80
CA SER A 560 -4.73 42.24 -33.86
C SER A 560 -4.40 40.92 -34.58
N THR A 561 -3.45 40.97 -35.51
CA THR A 561 -2.86 39.80 -36.18
C THR A 561 -2.07 38.87 -35.26
N THR A 562 -1.24 39.37 -34.33
CA THR A 562 -0.40 38.52 -33.45
C THR A 562 -1.23 37.72 -32.44
N GLN A 563 -2.31 38.29 -31.91
CA GLN A 563 -3.22 37.56 -31.00
C GLN A 563 -3.98 36.45 -31.73
N ILE A 564 -4.41 36.68 -32.98
CA ILE A 564 -5.03 35.66 -33.83
C ILE A 564 -4.04 34.51 -34.12
N PHE A 565 -2.77 34.82 -34.44
CA PHE A 565 -1.75 33.80 -34.67
C PHE A 565 -1.45 32.97 -33.42
N ILE A 566 -1.42 33.56 -32.21
CA ILE A 566 -1.20 32.82 -30.96
C ILE A 566 -2.37 31.86 -30.69
N GLN A 567 -3.63 32.30 -30.88
CA GLN A 567 -4.80 31.45 -30.66
C GLN A 567 -4.90 30.30 -31.68
N ILE A 568 -4.65 30.57 -32.97
CA ILE A 568 -4.55 29.54 -34.00
C ILE A 568 -3.38 28.60 -33.70
N GLY A 569 -2.24 29.12 -33.24
CA GLY A 569 -1.08 28.33 -32.86
C GLY A 569 -1.39 27.35 -31.72
N ILE A 570 -2.02 27.83 -30.65
CA ILE A 570 -2.45 26.97 -29.52
C ILE A 570 -3.43 25.90 -30.01
N PHE A 571 -4.40 26.26 -30.85
CA PHE A 571 -5.36 25.32 -31.43
C PHE A 571 -4.66 24.23 -32.24
N VAL A 572 -3.77 24.60 -33.16
CA VAL A 572 -3.02 23.66 -34.00
C VAL A 572 -2.17 22.73 -33.14
N VAL A 573 -1.50 23.25 -32.11
CA VAL A 573 -0.69 22.45 -31.19
C VAL A 573 -1.55 21.43 -30.43
N LEU A 574 -2.72 21.83 -29.93
CA LEU A 574 -3.61 20.94 -29.19
C LEU A 574 -4.15 19.79 -30.07
N VAL A 575 -4.61 20.12 -31.29
CA VAL A 575 -5.07 19.10 -32.26
C VAL A 575 -3.91 18.19 -32.66
N PHE A 576 -2.72 18.77 -32.88
CA PHE A 576 -1.52 18.02 -33.24
C PHE A 576 -1.12 17.03 -32.15
N ILE A 577 -1.16 17.43 -30.86
CA ILE A 577 -0.88 16.53 -29.72
C ILE A 577 -1.86 15.35 -29.70
N TYR A 578 -3.16 15.60 -29.91
CA TYR A 578 -4.17 14.54 -29.94
C TYR A 578 -3.93 13.56 -31.10
N LEU A 579 -3.64 14.08 -32.30
CA LEU A 579 -3.30 13.26 -33.47
C LEU A 579 -2.00 12.49 -33.28
N LEU A 580 -0.97 13.11 -32.70
CA LEU A 580 0.30 12.46 -32.39
C LEU A 580 0.09 11.26 -31.46
N LYS A 581 -0.78 11.39 -30.45
CA LYS A 581 -1.17 10.28 -29.56
C LYS A 581 -1.87 9.15 -30.31
N TYR A 582 -2.75 9.47 -31.26
CA TYR A 582 -3.38 8.46 -32.12
C TYR A 582 -2.37 7.74 -33.01
N PHE A 583 -1.48 8.47 -33.69
CA PHE A 583 -0.45 7.86 -34.55
C PHE A 583 0.53 7.01 -33.76
N TYR A 584 0.93 7.46 -32.56
CA TYR A 584 1.70 6.65 -31.63
C TYR A 584 0.96 5.35 -31.29
N GLY A 585 -0.33 5.42 -30.95
CA GLY A 585 -1.17 4.25 -30.69
C GLY A 585 -1.24 3.30 -31.89
N LYS A 586 -1.36 3.83 -33.11
CA LYS A 586 -1.41 3.04 -34.34
C LYS A 586 -0.16 2.19 -34.54
N VAL A 587 1.01 2.67 -34.10
CA VAL A 587 2.26 1.89 -34.10
C VAL A 587 2.33 0.96 -32.89
N ALA A 588 1.98 1.47 -31.70
CA ALA A 588 2.10 0.77 -30.43
C ALA A 588 1.26 -0.52 -30.38
N TYR A 589 0.05 -0.51 -30.95
CA TYR A 589 -0.89 -1.63 -30.93
C TYR A 589 -0.81 -2.54 -32.16
N THR A 590 0.33 -2.55 -32.86
CA THR A 590 0.61 -3.53 -33.91
C THR A 590 1.14 -4.84 -33.31
N ASN A 591 0.91 -5.99 -33.97
CA ASN A 591 1.39 -7.31 -33.53
C ASN A 591 2.91 -7.39 -33.28
N ARG A 592 3.69 -6.42 -33.75
CA ARG A 592 5.13 -6.33 -33.49
C ARG A 592 5.45 -5.86 -32.06
N PHE A 593 4.65 -4.94 -31.53
CA PHE A 593 4.91 -4.26 -30.25
C PHE A 593 3.88 -4.59 -29.18
N TYR A 594 2.75 -5.19 -29.56
CA TYR A 594 1.67 -5.53 -28.65
C TYR A 594 1.06 -6.89 -29.00
N ARG A 595 1.19 -7.85 -28.08
CA ARG A 595 0.63 -9.21 -28.21
C ARG A 595 0.11 -9.67 -26.88
N GLN A 596 -0.99 -10.41 -26.90
CA GLN A 596 -1.61 -10.97 -25.71
C GLN A 596 -1.96 -12.42 -26.04
N ASN A 597 -1.39 -13.38 -25.32
CA ASN A 597 -1.57 -14.80 -25.59
C ASN A 597 -2.08 -15.52 -24.34
N ILE A 598 -3.05 -16.40 -24.56
CA ILE A 598 -3.55 -17.34 -23.56
C ILE A 598 -2.90 -18.70 -23.85
N TYR A 599 -2.22 -19.26 -22.86
CA TYR A 599 -1.77 -20.66 -22.87
C TYR A 599 -2.68 -21.47 -21.95
N GLU A 600 -2.37 -22.76 -21.76
CA GLU A 600 -3.14 -23.62 -20.86
C GLU A 600 -2.93 -23.23 -19.39
N LYS A 601 -1.68 -22.99 -18.99
CA LYS A 601 -1.33 -22.73 -17.58
C LYS A 601 -1.01 -21.27 -17.24
N PHE A 602 -0.74 -20.43 -18.24
CA PHE A 602 -0.30 -19.06 -18.02
C PHE A 602 -0.80 -18.06 -19.07
N PHE A 603 -0.67 -16.79 -18.72
CA PHE A 603 -0.96 -15.67 -19.60
C PHE A 603 0.33 -14.93 -19.96
N GLU A 604 0.49 -14.56 -21.24
CA GLU A 604 1.61 -13.78 -21.77
C GLU A 604 1.11 -12.44 -22.32
N SER A 605 1.73 -11.35 -21.90
CA SER A 605 1.49 -10.00 -22.41
C SER A 605 2.79 -9.38 -22.87
N GLU A 606 2.83 -8.92 -24.11
CA GLU A 606 3.91 -8.12 -24.67
C GLU A 606 3.38 -6.73 -25.01
N SER A 607 4.11 -5.69 -24.60
CA SER A 607 3.72 -4.30 -24.86
C SER A 607 4.92 -3.35 -24.93
N GLY A 608 4.83 -2.35 -25.80
CA GLY A 608 5.70 -1.17 -25.79
C GLY A 608 6.66 -1.07 -26.99
N ILE A 609 6.90 0.18 -27.43
CA ILE A 609 7.75 0.48 -28.60
C ILE A 609 9.21 0.70 -28.18
N ILE A 610 9.42 1.70 -27.31
CA ILE A 610 10.76 2.11 -26.84
C ILE A 610 11.22 1.23 -25.68
N PHE A 611 10.33 1.03 -24.72
CA PHE A 611 10.48 0.13 -23.58
C PHE A 611 9.55 -1.04 -23.83
N GLN A 612 10.12 -2.15 -24.31
CA GLN A 612 9.38 -3.36 -24.60
C GLN A 612 9.36 -4.23 -23.35
N GLU A 613 8.16 -4.56 -22.89
CA GLU A 613 7.95 -5.38 -21.71
C GLU A 613 7.21 -6.66 -22.10
N LYS A 614 7.65 -7.79 -21.55
CA LYS A 614 6.97 -9.08 -21.64
C LYS A 614 6.66 -9.58 -20.24
N VAL A 615 5.38 -9.65 -19.92
CA VAL A 615 4.86 -10.05 -18.62
C VAL A 615 4.28 -11.46 -18.72
N TYR A 616 4.65 -12.31 -17.77
CA TYR A 616 4.15 -13.68 -17.64
C TYR A 616 3.63 -13.93 -16.24
N SER A 617 2.49 -14.60 -16.13
CA SER A 617 1.95 -15.08 -14.86
C SER A 617 1.13 -16.34 -15.07
N LEU A 618 1.30 -17.31 -14.18
CA LEU A 618 0.46 -18.52 -14.13
C LEU A 618 -0.97 -18.15 -13.73
N PHE A 619 -1.96 -18.86 -14.27
CA PHE A 619 -3.37 -18.63 -13.92
C PHE A 619 -3.63 -18.79 -12.42
N LYS A 620 -2.93 -19.70 -11.74
CA LYS A 620 -3.03 -19.85 -10.28
C LYS A 620 -2.70 -18.58 -9.48
N ASN A 621 -1.89 -17.69 -10.07
CA ASN A 621 -1.46 -16.45 -9.42
C ASN A 621 -2.36 -15.27 -9.78
N ILE A 622 -3.36 -15.44 -10.66
CA ILE A 622 -4.32 -14.39 -11.00
C ILE A 622 -5.42 -14.38 -9.93
N LYS A 623 -5.53 -13.25 -9.22
CA LYS A 623 -6.47 -13.08 -8.11
C LYS A 623 -7.83 -12.55 -8.53
N GLY A 624 -7.91 -11.85 -9.65
CA GLY A 624 -9.15 -11.32 -10.17
C GLY A 624 -9.00 -10.70 -11.56
N ILE A 625 -10.13 -10.57 -12.24
CA ILE A 625 -10.19 -10.05 -13.61
C ILE A 625 -11.11 -8.84 -13.65
N THR A 626 -10.63 -7.74 -14.23
CA THR A 626 -11.44 -6.55 -14.47
C THR A 626 -11.54 -6.30 -15.97
N SER A 627 -12.75 -6.33 -16.52
CA SER A 627 -13.04 -5.90 -17.87
C SER A 627 -13.68 -4.52 -17.88
N THR A 628 -13.41 -3.70 -18.89
CA THR A 628 -14.04 -2.41 -19.12
C THR A 628 -14.41 -2.30 -20.59
N LYS A 629 -15.72 -2.29 -20.86
CA LYS A 629 -16.27 -2.12 -22.21
C LYS A 629 -16.31 -0.65 -22.57
N TYR A 630 -15.81 -0.32 -23.77
CA TYR A 630 -15.87 1.04 -24.28
C TYR A 630 -17.30 1.40 -24.72
N PRO A 631 -17.66 2.70 -24.74
CA PRO A 631 -19.02 3.12 -25.07
C PRO A 631 -19.37 2.71 -26.51
N PHE A 632 -20.58 2.16 -26.71
CA PHE A 632 -21.13 1.84 -28.04
C PHE A 632 -20.32 0.84 -28.88
N THR A 633 -19.48 0.00 -28.25
CA THR A 633 -18.66 -1.02 -28.91
C THR A 633 -18.54 -2.27 -28.03
N ASP A 634 -18.30 -3.44 -28.62
CA ASP A 634 -17.95 -4.68 -27.88
C ASP A 634 -16.45 -4.77 -27.51
N THR A 635 -15.67 -3.81 -27.99
CA THR A 635 -14.27 -3.66 -27.65
C THR A 635 -14.09 -3.04 -26.25
N GLY A 636 -12.99 -3.38 -25.61
CA GLY A 636 -12.69 -2.88 -24.29
C GLY A 636 -11.26 -3.12 -23.84
N SER A 637 -11.02 -2.90 -22.56
CA SER A 637 -9.79 -3.31 -21.89
C SER A 637 -10.07 -4.41 -20.86
N ILE A 638 -9.10 -5.29 -20.67
CA ILE A 638 -9.08 -6.30 -19.63
C ILE A 638 -7.83 -6.12 -18.78
N THR A 639 -7.96 -6.33 -17.48
CA THR A 639 -6.88 -6.23 -16.52
C THR A 639 -6.90 -7.47 -15.63
N LEU A 640 -5.80 -8.20 -15.63
CA LEU A 640 -5.58 -9.35 -14.77
C LEU A 640 -4.78 -8.86 -13.56
N ASP A 641 -5.41 -8.90 -12.39
CA ASP A 641 -4.75 -8.59 -11.13
C ASP A 641 -3.98 -9.85 -10.70
N VAL A 642 -2.65 -9.77 -10.60
CA VAL A 642 -1.77 -10.88 -10.19
C VAL A 642 -1.39 -10.73 -8.72
N ALA A 643 -1.29 -11.84 -7.99
CA ALA A 643 -0.89 -11.89 -6.59
C ALA A 643 0.55 -11.40 -6.37
N GLY A 644 0.92 -11.04 -5.14
CA GLY A 644 2.25 -10.49 -4.81
C GLY A 644 2.27 -8.97 -4.77
N ASP A 645 1.30 -8.39 -4.06
CA ASP A 645 1.28 -6.95 -3.78
C ASP A 645 2.49 -6.56 -2.90
N ILE A 646 3.24 -5.56 -3.36
CA ILE A 646 4.38 -4.94 -2.69
C ILE A 646 3.94 -3.64 -2.02
N ILE A 647 4.52 -3.30 -0.88
CA ILE A 647 4.37 -1.96 -0.30
C ILE A 647 5.33 -1.02 -1.01
N LEU A 648 4.80 0.07 -1.53
CA LEU A 648 5.60 1.21 -1.96
C LEU A 648 5.89 2.04 -0.71
N ASP A 649 7.15 2.01 -0.27
CA ASP A 649 7.62 2.79 0.88
C ASP A 649 7.56 4.29 0.53
N THR A 650 6.39 4.90 0.73
CA THR A 650 6.23 6.35 0.69
C THR A 650 6.92 6.88 1.94
N GLY A 651 8.08 7.51 1.77
CA GLY A 651 8.98 7.98 2.84
C GLY A 651 8.42 9.03 3.82
N ASN A 652 7.11 9.12 3.97
CA ASN A 652 6.41 10.00 4.88
C ASN A 652 5.70 9.17 5.96
N LYS A 653 6.39 8.93 7.08
CA LYS A 653 5.91 8.15 8.23
C LYS A 653 4.64 8.72 8.91
N ASN A 654 4.21 9.93 8.55
CA ASN A 654 3.09 10.64 9.17
C ASN A 654 1.75 10.53 8.41
N GLN A 655 1.71 9.86 7.25
CA GLN A 655 0.45 9.51 6.60
C GLN A 655 0.31 7.99 6.57
N ASN A 656 -0.71 7.48 7.28
CA ASN A 656 -1.12 6.06 7.29
C ASN A 656 -1.65 5.55 5.93
N GLN A 657 -1.27 6.16 4.81
CA GLN A 657 -1.61 5.69 3.48
C GLN A 657 -0.45 4.85 2.96
N LEU A 658 -0.48 3.55 3.31
CA LEU A 658 0.36 2.56 2.65
C LEU A 658 -0.04 2.52 1.17
N ALA A 659 0.84 3.00 0.30
CA ALA A 659 0.69 2.77 -1.14
C ALA A 659 1.15 1.34 -1.44
N PHE A 660 0.36 0.58 -2.20
CA PHE A 660 0.77 -0.75 -2.65
C PHE A 660 0.88 -0.78 -4.17
N GLY A 661 1.88 -1.49 -4.66
CA GLY A 661 2.06 -1.85 -6.06
C GLY A 661 1.79 -3.34 -6.24
N GLY A 662 1.32 -3.75 -7.41
CA GLY A 662 1.18 -5.16 -7.76
C GLY A 662 1.37 -5.32 -9.26
N ILE A 663 1.58 -6.55 -9.73
CA ILE A 663 1.57 -6.80 -11.18
C ILE A 663 0.11 -6.71 -11.66
N LYS A 664 -0.11 -5.90 -12.69
CA LYS A 664 -1.35 -5.91 -13.46
C LYS A 664 -1.03 -6.14 -14.93
N ILE A 665 -1.65 -7.15 -15.51
CA ILE A 665 -1.51 -7.43 -16.93
C ILE A 665 -2.65 -6.72 -17.66
N HIS A 666 -2.32 -5.80 -18.56
CA HIS A 666 -3.31 -4.95 -19.25
C HIS A 666 -3.48 -5.33 -20.73
N GLY A 667 -4.66 -5.84 -21.05
CA GLY A 667 -5.16 -5.98 -22.41
C GLY A 667 -5.98 -4.75 -22.82
N VAL A 668 -5.69 -4.09 -23.94
CA VAL A 668 -6.42 -2.89 -24.41
C VAL A 668 -6.87 -3.09 -25.85
N TYR A 669 -8.07 -2.60 -26.19
CA TYR A 669 -8.71 -2.79 -27.50
C TYR A 669 -9.00 -4.25 -27.84
N MET A 670 -9.34 -5.06 -26.83
CA MET A 670 -9.73 -6.46 -26.99
C MET A 670 -11.17 -6.55 -27.52
N ASP A 671 -11.41 -7.41 -28.51
CA ASP A 671 -12.76 -7.70 -29.01
C ASP A 671 -13.56 -8.55 -27.99
N ASN A 672 -14.88 -8.32 -27.89
CA ASN A 672 -15.81 -9.07 -27.04
C ASN A 672 -15.34 -9.24 -25.58
N VAL A 673 -14.96 -8.14 -24.92
CA VAL A 673 -14.24 -8.15 -23.64
C VAL A 673 -14.92 -8.95 -22.52
N TYR A 674 -16.25 -8.99 -22.46
CA TYR A 674 -16.97 -9.78 -21.45
C TYR A 674 -16.95 -11.28 -21.74
N SER A 675 -17.03 -11.68 -23.02
CA SER A 675 -16.88 -13.08 -23.41
C SER A 675 -15.46 -13.56 -23.10
N LEU A 676 -14.46 -12.70 -23.35
CA LEU A 676 -13.07 -12.97 -23.00
C LEU A 676 -12.89 -13.12 -21.48
N GLN A 677 -13.50 -12.26 -20.68
CA GLN A 677 -13.48 -12.40 -19.21
C GLN A 677 -14.08 -13.72 -18.75
N ASN A 678 -15.24 -14.11 -19.27
CA ASN A 678 -15.86 -15.40 -18.93
C ASN A 678 -14.95 -16.58 -19.31
N LYS A 679 -14.29 -16.52 -20.46
CA LYS A 679 -13.34 -17.55 -20.86
C LYS A 679 -12.17 -17.65 -19.89
N LEU A 680 -11.60 -16.52 -19.48
CA LEU A 680 -10.49 -16.51 -18.53
C LEU A 680 -10.89 -16.98 -17.14
N ASP A 681 -12.06 -16.57 -16.64
CA ASP A 681 -12.59 -17.06 -15.37
C ASP A 681 -12.90 -18.59 -15.43
N SER A 682 -13.22 -19.13 -16.61
CA SER A 682 -13.44 -20.57 -16.82
C SER A 682 -12.12 -21.33 -16.74
N ILE A 683 -11.05 -20.78 -17.33
CA ILE A 683 -9.68 -21.29 -17.18
C ILE A 683 -9.24 -21.27 -15.72
N LEU A 684 -9.57 -20.19 -14.98
CA LEU A 684 -9.22 -20.07 -13.55
C LEU A 684 -9.92 -21.11 -12.67
N THR A 685 -11.19 -21.42 -12.97
CA THR A 685 -12.01 -22.34 -12.16
C THR A 685 -12.00 -23.78 -12.66
N GLN A 686 -11.43 -24.04 -13.83
CA GLN A 686 -11.50 -25.30 -14.57
C GLN A 686 -12.94 -25.79 -14.78
N LYS A 687 -13.90 -24.85 -14.84
CA LYS A 687 -15.34 -25.12 -14.98
C LYS A 687 -15.95 -24.14 -15.96
N ASP A 688 -17.05 -24.56 -16.59
CA ASP A 688 -17.89 -23.63 -17.32
C ASP A 688 -18.57 -22.68 -16.33
N ILE A 689 -18.57 -21.39 -16.66
CA ILE A 689 -19.17 -20.37 -15.82
C ILE A 689 -20.66 -20.30 -16.09
N SER A 690 -21.46 -20.47 -15.05
CA SER A 690 -22.87 -20.12 -15.12
C SER A 690 -23.04 -18.60 -14.98
N GLU A 691 -23.74 -17.97 -15.93
CA GLU A 691 -24.16 -16.57 -15.78
C GLU A 691 -25.40 -16.41 -14.89
N GLU A 692 -25.93 -17.51 -14.35
CA GLU A 692 -27.06 -17.49 -13.42
C GLU A 692 -26.69 -16.76 -12.12
N ASN A 693 -27.51 -15.76 -11.76
CA ASN A 693 -27.31 -14.98 -10.55
C ASN A 693 -28.04 -15.64 -9.40
N ILE A 694 -27.29 -16.17 -8.44
CA ILE A 694 -27.82 -16.74 -7.19
C ILE A 694 -28.38 -15.63 -6.31
N ASP A 695 -27.72 -14.47 -6.32
CA ASP A 695 -28.14 -13.31 -5.53
C ASP A 695 -27.75 -12.00 -6.20
N LYS A 696 -28.50 -10.95 -5.88
CA LYS A 696 -28.30 -9.58 -6.36
C LYS A 696 -28.35 -8.60 -5.21
N SER A 697 -27.23 -7.93 -4.99
CA SER A 697 -27.12 -6.82 -4.04
C SER A 697 -26.88 -5.49 -4.77
N GLY A 698 -27.10 -4.37 -4.09
CA GLY A 698 -26.95 -3.02 -4.62
C GLY A 698 -26.55 -2.00 -3.55
N GLU A 699 -25.83 -0.97 -3.97
CA GLU A 699 -25.38 0.10 -3.08
C GLU A 699 -26.54 1.04 -2.70
N SER A 700 -26.64 1.38 -1.40
CA SER A 700 -27.58 2.37 -0.90
C SER A 700 -27.13 3.79 -1.25
N VAL A 701 -28.03 4.59 -1.81
CA VAL A 701 -27.75 5.97 -2.22
C VAL A 701 -27.68 6.94 -1.02
N TRP A 702 -28.30 6.59 0.10
CA TRP A 702 -28.45 7.48 1.26
C TRP A 702 -27.13 7.91 1.90
N ASN A 703 -26.12 7.04 1.94
CA ASN A 703 -24.83 7.35 2.54
C ASN A 703 -24.08 8.42 1.75
N SER A 704 -24.29 8.49 0.43
CA SER A 704 -23.68 9.49 -0.44
C SER A 704 -24.47 10.81 -0.45
N LEU A 705 -25.80 10.75 -0.37
CA LEU A 705 -26.67 11.94 -0.45
C LEU A 705 -26.71 12.78 0.83
N ILE A 706 -26.31 12.24 1.99
CA ILE A 706 -26.39 12.97 3.26
C ILE A 706 -25.56 14.26 3.27
N PHE A 707 -24.50 14.33 2.46
CA PHE A 707 -23.68 15.54 2.32
C PHE A 707 -24.23 16.48 1.23
N ASP A 708 -24.68 15.93 0.10
CA ASP A 708 -25.20 16.73 -1.03
C ASP A 708 -26.48 17.50 -0.68
N ILE A 709 -27.39 16.89 0.10
CA ILE A 709 -28.68 17.50 0.44
C ILE A 709 -28.49 18.81 1.23
N PRO A 710 -27.68 18.88 2.31
CA PRO A 710 -27.35 20.14 2.98
C PRO A 710 -26.73 21.19 2.06
N PHE A 711 -25.87 20.80 1.10
CA PHE A 711 -25.29 21.75 0.14
C PHE A 711 -26.35 22.33 -0.80
N LEU A 712 -27.28 21.50 -1.30
CA LEU A 712 -28.40 21.96 -2.12
C LEU A 712 -29.32 22.89 -1.36
N ILE A 713 -29.65 22.55 -0.09
CA ILE A 713 -30.45 23.42 0.79
C ILE A 713 -29.70 24.73 1.06
N GLY A 714 -28.40 24.66 1.38
CA GLY A 714 -27.56 25.83 1.64
C GLY A 714 -27.44 26.75 0.42
N ALA A 715 -27.28 26.17 -0.78
CA ALA A 715 -27.26 26.93 -2.03
C ALA A 715 -28.62 27.60 -2.30
N LEU A 716 -29.73 26.92 -2.02
CA LEU A 716 -31.07 27.47 -2.17
C LEU A 716 -31.33 28.62 -1.16
N VAL A 717 -30.93 28.44 0.10
CA VAL A 717 -30.97 29.49 1.12
C VAL A 717 -30.09 30.68 0.73
N PHE A 718 -28.91 30.43 0.16
CA PHE A 718 -28.02 31.49 -0.34
C PHE A 718 -28.65 32.26 -1.50
N ILE A 719 -29.31 31.59 -2.45
CA ILE A 719 -30.07 32.24 -3.53
C ILE A 719 -31.16 33.15 -2.94
N ILE A 720 -31.93 32.66 -1.96
CA ILE A 720 -32.98 33.45 -1.29
C ILE A 720 -32.35 34.67 -0.59
N TYR A 721 -31.25 34.47 0.13
CA TYR A 721 -30.53 35.53 0.83
C TYR A 721 -30.02 36.61 -0.14
N VAL A 722 -29.38 36.22 -1.24
CA VAL A 722 -28.89 37.15 -2.26
C VAL A 722 -30.03 37.99 -2.84
N ASN A 723 -31.18 37.37 -3.13
CA ASN A 723 -32.35 38.09 -3.64
C ASN A 723 -33.03 38.99 -2.59
N SER A 724 -32.70 38.83 -1.29
CA SER A 724 -33.19 39.69 -0.21
C SER A 724 -32.31 40.92 0.09
N LEU A 725 -31.12 41.00 -0.52
CA LEU A 725 -30.21 42.13 -0.34
C LEU A 725 -30.71 43.38 -1.07
N ASN A 726 -30.82 44.51 -0.36
CA ASN A 726 -31.16 45.82 -0.94
C ASN A 726 -29.94 46.45 -1.65
N VAL A 727 -29.48 45.84 -2.74
CA VAL A 727 -28.32 46.27 -3.52
C VAL A 727 -28.76 46.68 -4.94
N LYS A 728 -27.95 47.47 -5.65
CA LYS A 728 -28.27 47.91 -7.02
C LYS A 728 -28.47 46.71 -7.96
N PRO A 729 -29.42 46.76 -8.91
CA PRO A 729 -29.74 45.63 -9.80
C PRO A 729 -28.54 45.02 -10.53
N ASN A 730 -27.57 45.84 -10.93
CA ASN A 730 -26.39 45.40 -11.69
C ASN A 730 -25.39 44.58 -10.86
N GLU A 731 -25.31 44.84 -9.55
CA GLU A 731 -24.41 44.10 -8.64
C GLU A 731 -25.04 42.78 -8.18
N ILE A 732 -26.37 42.74 -8.04
CA ILE A 732 -27.13 41.51 -7.72
C ILE A 732 -27.14 40.54 -8.91
N PHE A 733 -27.18 41.04 -10.15
CA PHE A 733 -27.27 40.20 -11.35
C PHE A 733 -26.14 39.17 -11.47
N ALA A 734 -24.89 39.58 -11.24
CA ALA A 734 -23.74 38.67 -11.28
C ALA A 734 -23.77 37.63 -10.15
N LEU A 735 -24.18 38.04 -8.95
CA LEU A 735 -24.29 37.17 -7.78
C LEU A 735 -25.43 36.13 -7.94
N ASN A 736 -26.52 36.53 -8.61
CA ASN A 736 -27.62 35.64 -8.98
C ASN A 736 -27.20 34.62 -10.04
N ILE A 737 -26.47 35.03 -11.08
CA ILE A 737 -25.94 34.09 -12.06
C ILE A 737 -25.00 33.08 -11.39
N LEU A 738 -24.10 33.54 -10.52
CA LEU A 738 -23.16 32.67 -9.83
C LEU A 738 -23.89 31.67 -8.91
N SER A 739 -24.83 32.14 -8.09
CA SER A 739 -25.57 31.29 -7.16
C SER A 739 -26.47 30.26 -7.87
N ILE A 740 -27.16 30.65 -8.95
CA ILE A 740 -27.93 29.72 -9.80
C ILE A 740 -27.01 28.70 -10.48
N SER A 741 -25.84 29.13 -10.98
CA SER A 741 -24.87 28.25 -11.61
C SER A 741 -24.33 27.21 -10.62
N ILE A 742 -24.01 27.63 -9.39
CA ILE A 742 -23.59 26.74 -8.30
C ILE A 742 -24.70 25.72 -7.99
N PHE A 743 -25.95 26.18 -7.87
CA PHE A 743 -27.08 25.29 -7.61
C PHE A 743 -27.29 24.26 -8.72
N ILE A 744 -27.29 24.68 -9.98
CA ILE A 744 -27.42 23.78 -11.15
C ILE A 744 -26.26 22.78 -11.18
N PHE A 745 -25.04 23.23 -10.90
CA PHE A 745 -23.87 22.35 -10.85
C PHE A 745 -24.04 21.25 -9.79
N PHE A 746 -24.43 21.61 -8.56
CA PHE A 746 -24.70 20.62 -7.50
C PHE A 746 -25.87 19.70 -7.86
N LEU A 747 -26.94 20.21 -8.47
CA LEU A 747 -28.07 19.41 -8.92
C LEU A 747 -27.62 18.35 -9.95
N ILE A 748 -26.88 18.77 -10.98
CA ILE A 748 -26.34 17.86 -12.00
C ILE A 748 -25.39 16.84 -11.36
N ALA A 749 -24.50 17.29 -10.47
CA ALA A 749 -23.57 16.42 -9.76
C ALA A 749 -24.32 15.35 -8.95
N THR A 750 -25.37 15.72 -8.21
CA THR A 750 -26.21 14.79 -7.45
C THR A 750 -26.93 13.80 -8.36
N VAL A 751 -27.51 14.24 -9.48
CA VAL A 751 -28.16 13.33 -10.45
C VAL A 751 -27.15 12.32 -11.03
N LEU A 752 -25.95 12.79 -11.42
CA LEU A 752 -24.88 11.93 -11.91
C LEU A 752 -24.39 10.95 -10.84
N LEU A 753 -24.29 11.39 -9.59
CA LEU A 753 -23.90 10.54 -8.45
C LEU A 753 -24.94 9.43 -8.21
N VAL A 754 -26.23 9.79 -8.17
CA VAL A 754 -27.32 8.81 -8.02
C VAL A 754 -27.31 7.81 -9.17
N TRP A 755 -27.13 8.29 -10.41
CA TRP A 755 -27.03 7.42 -11.58
C TRP A 755 -25.82 6.48 -11.49
N TYR A 756 -24.67 6.99 -11.06
CA TYR A 756 -23.45 6.20 -10.88
C TYR A 756 -23.64 5.09 -9.85
N ILE A 757 -24.26 5.40 -8.70
CA ILE A 757 -24.55 4.41 -7.64
C ILE A 757 -25.56 3.37 -8.13
N LYS A 758 -26.63 3.80 -8.81
CA LYS A 758 -27.66 2.91 -9.37
C LYS A 758 -27.13 2.02 -10.50
N ALA A 759 -26.09 2.46 -11.21
CA ALA A 759 -25.43 1.68 -12.25
C ALA A 759 -24.53 0.59 -11.67
N LYS A 760 -24.18 0.65 -10.38
CA LYS A 760 -23.43 -0.43 -9.71
C LYS A 760 -24.33 -1.60 -9.38
N TYR A 761 -23.83 -2.81 -9.61
CA TYR A 761 -24.51 -4.04 -9.24
C TYR A 761 -23.52 -5.07 -8.74
N TYR A 762 -24.00 -5.88 -7.80
CA TYR A 762 -23.25 -6.92 -7.13
C TYR A 762 -23.97 -8.23 -7.36
N TYR A 763 -23.33 -9.18 -8.05
CA TYR A 763 -23.91 -10.50 -8.29
C TYR A 763 -23.07 -11.58 -7.62
N LEU A 764 -23.75 -12.47 -6.91
CA LEU A 764 -23.22 -13.77 -6.52
C LEU A 764 -23.61 -14.77 -7.60
N GLN A 765 -22.63 -15.29 -8.33
CA GLN A 765 -22.82 -16.40 -9.26
C GLN A 765 -22.35 -17.70 -8.62
N LYS A 766 -22.50 -18.83 -9.30
CA LYS A 766 -22.18 -20.14 -8.75
C LYS A 766 -20.68 -20.37 -8.56
N GLU A 767 -19.85 -19.90 -9.49
CA GLU A 767 -18.40 -20.08 -9.44
C GLU A 767 -17.62 -18.83 -9.00
N ARG A 768 -18.25 -17.65 -9.02
CA ARG A 768 -17.59 -16.36 -8.78
C ARG A 768 -18.51 -15.29 -8.21
N ILE A 769 -17.88 -14.24 -7.69
CA ILE A 769 -18.52 -12.96 -7.38
C ILE A 769 -18.23 -11.93 -8.46
N MET A 770 -19.19 -11.06 -8.74
CA MET A 770 -19.06 -10.02 -9.75
C MET A 770 -19.52 -8.65 -9.25
N LEU A 771 -18.70 -7.64 -9.51
CA LEU A 771 -19.00 -6.22 -9.31
C LEU A 771 -19.03 -5.52 -10.67
N GLY A 772 -20.21 -5.05 -11.07
CA GLY A 772 -20.37 -4.19 -12.24
C GLY A 772 -20.49 -2.73 -11.85
N TYR A 773 -19.84 -1.82 -12.58
CA TYR A 773 -19.88 -0.38 -12.31
C TYR A 773 -19.63 0.48 -13.55
N GLY A 774 -19.96 1.77 -13.42
CA GLY A 774 -19.69 2.80 -14.44
C GLY A 774 -20.90 3.11 -15.33
N ILE A 775 -20.96 4.38 -15.77
CA ILE A 775 -22.05 4.92 -16.58
C ILE A 775 -21.72 4.83 -18.07
N ILE A 776 -20.65 5.52 -18.47
CA ILE A 776 -20.20 5.62 -19.87
C ILE A 776 -19.36 4.39 -20.21
N TYR A 777 -18.31 4.15 -19.42
CA TYR A 777 -17.52 2.92 -19.45
C TYR A 777 -18.17 1.91 -18.52
N LYS A 778 -18.56 0.75 -19.04
CA LYS A 778 -19.14 -0.31 -18.24
C LYS A 778 -18.06 -1.31 -17.85
N SER A 779 -17.70 -1.31 -16.59
CA SER A 779 -16.68 -2.20 -16.03
C SER A 779 -17.32 -3.36 -15.26
N ARG A 780 -16.66 -4.53 -15.28
CA ARG A 780 -17.01 -5.71 -14.49
C ARG A 780 -15.75 -6.28 -13.87
N LYS A 781 -15.70 -6.35 -12.55
CA LYS A 781 -14.66 -7.06 -11.80
C LYS A 781 -15.21 -8.40 -11.32
N THR A 782 -14.47 -9.47 -11.56
CA THR A 782 -14.78 -10.83 -11.12
C THR A 782 -13.69 -11.38 -10.22
N ILE A 783 -14.10 -12.12 -9.20
CA ILE A 783 -13.22 -12.89 -8.30
C ILE A 783 -13.89 -14.25 -8.11
N THR A 784 -13.16 -15.32 -8.35
CA THR A 784 -13.64 -16.69 -8.19
C THR A 784 -13.56 -17.10 -6.72
N TYR A 785 -14.46 -17.96 -6.23
CA TYR A 785 -14.54 -18.26 -4.79
C TYR A 785 -13.27 -18.91 -4.22
N ASP A 786 -12.58 -19.72 -5.03
CA ASP A 786 -11.29 -20.36 -4.71
C ASP A 786 -10.16 -19.36 -4.46
N ARG A 787 -10.27 -18.13 -4.98
CA ARG A 787 -9.28 -17.07 -4.79
C ARG A 787 -9.56 -16.21 -3.56
N ILE A 788 -10.72 -16.33 -2.92
CA ILE A 788 -11.07 -15.57 -1.73
C ILE A 788 -10.30 -16.13 -0.51
N ASN A 789 -9.53 -15.28 0.16
CA ASN A 789 -8.79 -15.63 1.37
C ASN A 789 -9.63 -15.40 2.63
N PHE A 790 -10.18 -14.19 2.77
CA PHE A 790 -11.12 -13.88 3.85
C PHE A 790 -12.05 -12.73 3.45
N VAL A 791 -13.15 -12.61 4.20
CA VAL A 791 -14.13 -11.54 4.04
C VAL A 791 -14.30 -10.78 5.35
N GLU A 792 -14.46 -9.47 5.24
CA GLU A 792 -14.69 -8.57 6.37
C GLU A 792 -16.00 -7.83 6.22
N LYS A 793 -16.68 -7.57 7.34
CA LYS A 793 -17.92 -6.81 7.38
C LYS A 793 -17.76 -5.61 8.29
N ASN A 794 -18.07 -4.42 7.79
CA ASN A 794 -17.99 -3.18 8.53
C ASN A 794 -19.32 -2.42 8.50
N GLN A 795 -19.80 -1.95 9.64
CA GLN A 795 -20.94 -1.05 9.72
C GLN A 795 -20.56 0.22 10.50
N GLY A 796 -20.21 1.27 9.76
CA GLY A 796 -19.91 2.59 10.31
C GLY A 796 -21.16 3.37 10.73
N PHE A 797 -20.94 4.61 11.21
CA PHE A 797 -22.00 5.52 11.70
C PHE A 797 -23.18 5.66 10.73
N LEU A 798 -22.89 6.05 9.48
CA LEU A 798 -23.92 6.22 8.45
C LEU A 798 -24.60 4.89 8.11
N GLY A 799 -23.83 3.80 8.05
CA GLY A 799 -24.38 2.47 7.80
C GLY A 799 -25.36 2.03 8.88
N LYS A 800 -25.11 2.39 10.14
CA LYS A 800 -26.03 2.10 11.23
C LYS A 800 -27.32 2.92 11.14
N ILE A 801 -27.23 4.21 10.81
CA ILE A 801 -28.41 5.08 10.61
C ILE A 801 -29.28 4.59 9.46
N PHE A 802 -28.67 4.21 8.34
CA PHE A 802 -29.39 3.85 7.12
C PHE A 802 -29.60 2.33 6.95
N GLY A 803 -29.26 1.53 7.96
CA GLY A 803 -29.44 0.07 7.93
C GLY A 803 -28.64 -0.64 6.82
N ASN A 804 -27.47 -0.12 6.47
CA ASN A 804 -26.59 -0.71 5.46
C ASN A 804 -25.16 -0.90 6.01
N GLY A 805 -24.31 -1.58 5.24
CA GLY A 805 -22.93 -1.83 5.65
C GLY A 805 -22.02 -2.15 4.47
N ILE A 806 -20.76 -2.43 4.77
CA ILE A 806 -19.72 -2.70 3.79
C ILE A 806 -19.27 -4.15 3.97
N VAL A 807 -19.14 -4.89 2.87
CA VAL A 807 -18.46 -6.20 2.84
C VAL A 807 -17.21 -6.08 1.98
N GLN A 808 -16.07 -6.47 2.51
CA GLN A 808 -14.77 -6.42 1.85
C GLN A 808 -14.29 -7.85 1.60
N VAL A 809 -13.81 -8.10 0.39
CA VAL A 809 -13.26 -9.39 -0.03
C VAL A 809 -11.78 -9.23 -0.30
N TYR A 810 -11.00 -10.09 0.36
CA TYR A 810 -9.55 -10.18 0.22
C TYR A 810 -9.20 -11.49 -0.45
N THR A 811 -8.32 -11.44 -1.44
CA THR A 811 -7.86 -12.62 -2.18
C THR A 811 -6.50 -13.12 -1.74
N ILE A 812 -6.14 -14.32 -2.17
CA ILE A 812 -4.85 -14.94 -1.87
C ILE A 812 -3.70 -14.09 -2.40
N GLY A 813 -2.72 -13.82 -1.53
CA GLY A 813 -1.53 -13.03 -1.89
C GLY A 813 -1.78 -11.55 -2.14
N SER A 814 -2.96 -11.05 -1.76
CA SER A 814 -3.31 -9.64 -1.80
C SER A 814 -3.08 -8.96 -0.46
N ALA A 815 -2.55 -7.74 -0.49
CA ALA A 815 -2.44 -6.87 0.68
C ALA A 815 -3.65 -5.95 0.82
N MET A 816 -4.34 -5.72 -0.30
CA MET A 816 -5.40 -4.75 -0.46
C MET A 816 -6.76 -5.44 -0.50
N VAL A 817 -7.82 -4.66 -0.26
CA VAL A 817 -9.17 -5.13 -0.55
C VAL A 817 -9.32 -5.26 -2.07
N ASP A 818 -9.64 -6.46 -2.55
CA ASP A 818 -9.76 -6.71 -3.98
C ASP A 818 -11.17 -6.39 -4.50
N LEU A 819 -12.20 -6.57 -3.68
CA LEU A 819 -13.57 -6.21 -4.02
C LEU A 819 -14.34 -5.69 -2.80
N VAL A 820 -15.08 -4.60 -3.00
CA VAL A 820 -15.86 -3.95 -1.94
C VAL A 820 -17.33 -3.86 -2.35
N PHE A 821 -18.18 -4.49 -1.55
CA PHE A 821 -19.62 -4.26 -1.57
C PHE A 821 -19.92 -3.06 -0.67
N LEU A 822 -20.12 -1.89 -1.28
CA LEU A 822 -20.25 -0.62 -0.57
C LEU A 822 -21.71 -0.38 -0.18
N ASN A 823 -21.93 -0.03 1.08
CA ASN A 823 -23.21 0.44 1.64
C ASN A 823 -24.41 -0.42 1.21
N THR A 824 -24.27 -1.75 1.18
CA THR A 824 -25.34 -2.67 0.80
C THR A 824 -26.32 -2.87 1.96
N LYS A 825 -27.63 -2.90 1.69
CA LYS A 825 -28.67 -3.03 2.74
C LYS A 825 -28.68 -4.44 3.33
N ASP A 826 -28.42 -5.42 2.49
CA ASP A 826 -28.37 -6.87 2.73
C ASP A 826 -26.96 -7.36 3.12
N PHE A 827 -26.05 -6.45 3.49
CA PHE A 827 -24.64 -6.76 3.78
C PHE A 827 -24.43 -7.90 4.80
N LYS A 828 -25.36 -8.11 5.74
CA LYS A 828 -25.30 -9.22 6.71
C LYS A 828 -25.55 -10.58 6.06
N GLU A 829 -26.55 -10.65 5.17
CA GLU A 829 -26.89 -11.87 4.43
C GLU A 829 -25.78 -12.20 3.43
N LEU A 830 -25.33 -11.19 2.68
CA LEU A 830 -24.21 -11.30 1.75
C LEU A 830 -22.95 -11.83 2.44
N TYR A 831 -22.58 -11.25 3.59
CA TYR A 831 -21.45 -11.74 4.39
C TYR A 831 -21.64 -13.20 4.83
N SER A 832 -22.85 -13.60 5.21
CA SER A 832 -23.14 -14.99 5.59
C SER A 832 -23.07 -15.96 4.41
N LYS A 833 -23.40 -15.52 3.19
CA LYS A 833 -23.32 -16.34 1.98
C LYS A 833 -21.86 -16.54 1.54
N LEU A 834 -21.06 -15.47 1.57
CA LEU A 834 -19.63 -15.52 1.24
C LEU A 834 -18.78 -16.31 2.25
N LYS A 835 -19.35 -16.58 3.43
CA LYS A 835 -18.73 -17.39 4.48
C LYS A 835 -18.88 -18.90 4.25
N LYS A 836 -19.94 -19.32 3.55
CA LYS A 836 -20.21 -20.73 3.25
C LYS A 836 -19.30 -21.18 2.12
#